data_AF-A0A1S2YW87-F1
#
_entry.id   AF-A0A1S2YW87-F1
#
_cell.length_a   1.000
_cell.length_b   1.000
_cell.length_c   1.000
_cell.angle_alpha   90.00
_cell.angle_beta   90.00
_cell.angle_gamma   90.00
#
_symmetry.space_group_name_H-M   'P 1'
#
loop_
_entity.id
_entity.type
_entity.pdbx_description
1 polymer ?
#
loop_
_entity_poly.entity_id
_entity_poly.type
_entity_poly.pdbx_seq_one_letter_code
_entity_poly.pdbx_strand_id
1 'polypeptide(L)'
;MCPCTKCVNCHSYSRVCVYEHLTDPHCGFLRGYRQWIYHGEKPRTSSSATKQNVEMEHDMDGLVHDVFGIHSTEEPICGEGERIPEVRENSKFYEFVKENEQMLYPNCKKYSKLSFMVHLYHLKCLHGWSDKSFSMLLDLLRDALPEENVLPKSYYETKKIVSGLGLGYEKIHACPNDCILYWDKYAKYEVCPKCSTSRWKTTNEDVQGNGLETSERRKKIPAKILRWFPLKPRLQRLYMSSKVAESMRWHHESRLNDGSLRHPADSLAWKNFDARYPTFSLDPRNFRLGVASYGFNPFKTMSITHSTWPVILIPYNLPPWMCMKQPYFMLSLLIPGPKGPGNNIDIYLQPLVQELQELWDDGIETFDAYKKETFQLRAAMMWTINDFPAYANLSGWSTKGQYACPCCGIETTSQWLRHGKKFCYMGHRRWLSPKHKWRLNSRDFDGTRELRIPPKRLDGTDILRQIDECREKGLANGAQPWKKKSIFFTLPYWQYNVLCHNLDVMHIEKNVCDNIIGTLLNQEGKFKDNYKARADLVDMGIRSMLHPQQSPNITTTCLPRACYQMTNKEKESFLSILKNVKTSDECSSNIPRCVHVKQHKMFGLKSYDCHVLMQELLPVALRGSLPDKVTSVLVDLCNFFKQICSKVLNVEFLSQLESQIVITLCQLETIFPPSFFTVMMHLVIHLAHEAQVAGPVQYRWMYPLERFLLTLKSFVRNRAHPEGSIAEGFLPMNV
;
A
#
# COMPACT_ATOMS: atom_id res chain seq x y z
N MET A 1 -21.30 36.18 8.28
CA MET A 1 -20.68 37.36 7.62
C MET A 1 -21.17 37.46 6.17
N CYS A 2 -21.45 38.65 5.65
CA CYS A 2 -21.96 38.86 4.29
C CYS A 2 -20.89 39.48 3.38
N PRO A 3 -20.45 38.80 2.30
CA PRO A 3 -19.41 39.29 1.39
C PRO A 3 -19.94 40.16 0.24
N CYS A 4 -21.14 40.75 0.37
CA CYS A 4 -21.68 41.62 -0.68
C CYS A 4 -21.00 43.00 -0.69
N THR A 5 -21.15 43.77 -1.77
CA THR A 5 -20.49 45.09 -1.89
C THR A 5 -20.95 46.11 -0.85
N LYS A 6 -22.17 45.97 -0.30
CA LYS A 6 -22.67 46.86 0.76
C LYS A 6 -22.19 46.45 2.15
N CYS A 7 -22.12 45.15 2.42
CA CYS A 7 -21.77 44.66 3.76
C CYS A 7 -20.27 44.51 3.98
N VAL A 8 -19.47 44.31 2.92
CA VAL A 8 -17.99 44.27 2.93
C VAL A 8 -17.41 43.37 4.03
N ASN A 9 -18.07 42.26 4.34
CA ASN A 9 -17.70 41.37 5.46
C ASN A 9 -17.69 42.06 6.84
N CYS A 10 -18.49 43.10 7.07
CA CYS A 10 -18.60 43.76 8.39
C CYS A 10 -19.85 43.34 9.17
N HIS A 11 -20.80 42.69 8.51
CA HIS A 11 -22.09 42.34 9.12
C HIS A 11 -22.41 40.85 8.95
N SER A 12 -22.98 40.25 9.99
CA SER A 12 -23.47 38.88 9.99
C SER A 12 -24.99 38.85 9.87
N TYR A 13 -25.46 38.14 8.85
CA TYR A 13 -26.89 37.93 8.57
C TYR A 13 -27.18 36.44 8.44
N SER A 14 -28.46 36.07 8.46
CA SER A 14 -28.92 34.72 8.17
C SER A 14 -28.57 34.32 6.73
N ARG A 15 -28.47 33.01 6.47
CA ARG A 15 -28.12 32.47 5.15
C ARG A 15 -29.04 32.98 4.03
N VAL A 16 -30.33 33.17 4.32
CA VAL A 16 -31.34 33.66 3.35
C VAL A 16 -31.04 35.11 2.97
N CYS A 17 -30.80 35.97 3.95
CA CYS A 17 -30.50 37.39 3.73
C CYS A 17 -29.15 37.57 3.00
N VAL A 18 -28.13 36.76 3.32
CA VAL A 18 -26.86 36.77 2.57
C VAL A 18 -27.06 36.34 1.11
N TYR A 19 -27.90 35.34 0.85
CA TYR A 19 -28.20 34.91 -0.52
C TYR A 19 -28.84 36.04 -1.34
N GLU A 20 -29.86 36.70 -0.80
CA GLU A 20 -30.54 37.85 -1.44
C GLU A 20 -29.55 38.97 -1.78
N HIS A 21 -28.69 39.34 -0.82
CA HIS A 21 -27.67 40.36 -1.04
C HIS A 21 -26.65 39.99 -2.13
N LEU A 22 -26.37 38.70 -2.33
CA LEU A 22 -25.42 38.24 -3.35
C LEU A 22 -26.06 38.10 -4.73
N THR A 23 -27.38 37.88 -4.79
CA THR A 23 -28.14 37.78 -6.05
C THR A 23 -28.73 39.11 -6.52
N ASP A 24 -28.81 40.12 -5.66
CA ASP A 24 -29.23 41.48 -6.02
C ASP A 24 -28.25 42.12 -7.03
N PRO A 25 -28.70 42.51 -8.23
CA PRO A 25 -27.88 43.14 -9.26
C PRO A 25 -27.17 44.43 -8.82
N HIS A 26 -27.70 45.14 -7.82
CA HIS A 26 -27.16 46.39 -7.28
C HIS A 26 -26.27 46.20 -6.05
N CYS A 27 -26.19 44.98 -5.50
CA CYS A 27 -25.40 44.68 -4.31
C CYS A 27 -24.28 43.67 -4.65
N GLY A 28 -24.61 42.49 -5.18
CA GLY A 28 -23.65 41.52 -5.73
C GLY A 28 -22.48 41.13 -4.83
N PHE A 29 -21.61 40.26 -5.32
CA PHE A 29 -20.42 39.83 -4.59
C PHE A 29 -19.31 40.88 -4.64
N LEU A 30 -18.60 41.11 -3.51
CA LEU A 30 -17.49 42.05 -3.41
C LEU A 30 -16.35 41.66 -4.39
N ARG A 31 -16.12 42.49 -5.41
CA ARG A 31 -15.07 42.26 -6.41
C ARG A 31 -13.69 42.32 -5.75
N GLY A 32 -12.86 41.31 -6.02
CA GLY A 32 -11.48 41.22 -5.48
C GLY A 32 -11.37 40.40 -4.20
N TYR A 33 -12.48 40.04 -3.55
CA TYR A 33 -12.49 39.13 -2.41
C TYR A 33 -12.33 37.67 -2.88
N ARG A 34 -11.10 37.30 -3.23
CA ARG A 34 -10.76 35.97 -3.76
C ARG A 34 -10.30 34.98 -2.70
N GLN A 35 -9.97 35.48 -1.50
CA GLN A 35 -9.56 34.70 -0.35
C GLN A 35 -10.52 34.96 0.80
N TRP A 36 -11.23 33.93 1.23
CA TRP A 36 -12.34 33.95 2.15
C TRP A 36 -11.87 34.02 3.62
N ILE A 37 -10.98 34.97 3.91
CA ILE A 37 -10.34 35.12 5.23
C ILE A 37 -11.32 35.34 6.38
N TYR A 38 -12.50 35.91 6.09
CA TYR A 38 -13.58 36.14 7.05
C TYR A 38 -14.55 34.95 7.14
N HIS A 39 -14.31 33.90 6.34
CA HIS A 39 -15.09 32.66 6.30
C HIS A 39 -14.17 31.43 6.40
N GLY A 40 -12.99 31.58 7.00
CA GLY A 40 -12.11 30.49 7.41
C GLY A 40 -10.93 30.15 6.47
N GLU A 41 -10.74 30.84 5.35
CA GLU A 41 -9.54 30.62 4.51
C GLU A 41 -8.30 31.32 5.11
N LYS A 42 -7.21 30.58 5.32
CA LYS A 42 -5.93 31.14 5.83
C LYS A 42 -5.23 31.98 4.75
N PRO A 43 -4.65 33.16 5.05
CA PRO A 43 -3.93 34.01 4.09
C PRO A 43 -2.78 33.27 3.38
N ARG A 44 -2.61 33.46 2.07
CA ARG A 44 -1.53 32.81 1.30
C ARG A 44 -0.26 33.64 1.43
N THR A 45 0.74 33.15 2.16
CA THR A 45 2.10 33.72 2.12
C THR A 45 2.75 33.40 0.78
N SER A 46 3.20 34.43 0.05
CA SER A 46 3.92 34.29 -1.20
C SER A 46 5.34 33.78 -0.96
N SER A 47 5.55 32.47 -1.06
CA SER A 47 6.86 31.86 -1.24
C SER A 47 6.84 30.92 -2.45
N SER A 48 7.69 31.25 -3.41
CA SER A 48 8.02 30.43 -4.57
C SER A 48 8.72 29.14 -4.13
N ALA A 49 8.43 28.05 -4.86
CA ALA A 49 8.96 26.69 -4.69
C ALA A 49 8.37 25.85 -3.53
N THR A 50 7.14 25.37 -3.71
CA THR A 50 6.50 24.43 -2.78
C THR A 50 7.04 23.00 -2.98
N LYS A 51 7.99 22.59 -2.13
CA LYS A 51 7.98 21.22 -1.59
C LYS A 51 6.79 21.17 -0.63
N GLN A 52 5.73 20.48 -0.99
CA GLN A 52 4.60 20.24 -0.08
C GLN A 52 5.08 19.30 1.04
N ASN A 53 5.46 19.87 2.18
CA ASN A 53 5.27 19.22 3.47
C ASN A 53 3.88 19.65 3.93
N VAL A 54 2.93 18.72 3.92
CA VAL A 54 1.74 18.86 4.76
C VAL A 54 2.26 18.72 6.18
N GLU A 55 2.26 19.80 6.95
CA GLU A 55 2.41 19.73 8.41
C GLU A 55 1.17 19.00 8.94
N MET A 56 1.23 17.66 8.96
CA MET A 56 0.58 16.92 10.02
C MET A 56 1.39 17.26 11.26
N GLU A 57 0.85 18.12 12.13
CA GLU A 57 1.21 18.09 13.54
C GLU A 57 1.02 16.64 13.97
N HIS A 58 2.14 15.91 14.05
CA HIS A 58 2.17 14.67 14.80
C HIS A 58 1.64 15.04 16.18
N ASP A 59 0.68 14.26 16.72
CA ASP A 59 0.24 14.36 18.11
C ASP A 59 1.36 13.87 19.06
N MET A 60 2.62 14.25 18.75
CA MET A 60 3.77 14.18 19.64
C MET A 60 3.39 14.87 20.92
N ASP A 61 2.78 16.07 20.83
CA ASP A 61 2.37 16.82 22.01
C ASP A 61 1.32 16.06 22.83
N GLY A 62 0.34 15.38 22.21
CA GLY A 62 -0.63 14.55 22.95
C GLY A 62 -0.05 13.26 23.51
N LEU A 63 0.80 12.55 22.77
CA LEU A 63 1.49 11.36 23.29
C LEU A 63 2.47 11.75 24.41
N VAL A 64 3.20 12.86 24.25
CA VAL A 64 4.08 13.43 25.27
C VAL A 64 3.25 13.89 26.46
N HIS A 65 2.12 14.56 26.27
CA HIS A 65 1.28 15.06 27.36
C HIS A 65 0.57 13.93 28.13
N ASP A 66 0.13 12.88 27.43
CA ASP A 66 -0.51 11.69 28.01
C ASP A 66 0.51 10.76 28.69
N VAL A 67 1.74 10.67 28.15
CA VAL A 67 2.84 9.86 28.72
C VAL A 67 3.58 10.60 29.84
N PHE A 68 3.69 11.94 29.76
CA PHE A 68 4.50 12.77 30.67
C PHE A 68 3.70 13.72 31.58
N GLY A 69 2.37 13.60 31.65
CA GLY A 69 1.55 14.15 32.74
C GLY A 69 1.61 15.67 32.97
N ILE A 70 1.76 16.50 31.92
CA ILE A 70 1.70 17.96 32.09
C ILE A 70 0.24 18.39 32.14
N HIS A 71 -0.34 18.61 33.32
CA HIS A 71 -1.61 19.34 33.38
C HIS A 71 -1.41 20.74 32.79
N SER A 72 -2.05 21.01 31.65
CA SER A 72 -2.28 22.38 31.20
C SER A 72 -3.15 23.04 32.28
N THR A 73 -2.54 23.92 33.06
CA THR A 73 -3.25 24.76 34.04
C THR A 73 -4.25 25.62 33.29
N GLU A 74 -5.52 25.21 33.28
CA GLU A 74 -6.73 26.05 33.28
C GLU A 74 -7.98 25.14 33.19
N GLU A 75 -8.44 24.63 34.33
CA GLU A 75 -9.86 24.53 34.72
C GLU A 75 -9.99 23.88 36.12
N PRO A 76 -10.66 24.52 37.10
CA PRO A 76 -10.90 23.92 38.40
C PRO A 76 -12.17 23.07 38.34
N ILE A 77 -12.04 21.74 38.39
CA ILE A 77 -13.15 20.86 38.77
C ILE A 77 -12.83 20.28 40.14
N CYS A 78 -13.62 20.70 41.12
CA CYS A 78 -13.62 20.21 42.49
C CYS A 78 -14.03 18.72 42.51
N GLY A 79 -13.29 17.90 43.24
CA GLY A 79 -13.64 16.52 43.56
C GLY A 79 -12.57 15.90 44.44
N GLU A 80 -12.94 15.60 45.68
CA GLU A 80 -12.05 15.08 46.72
C GLU A 80 -11.39 13.75 46.32
N GLY A 81 -10.07 13.69 46.52
CA GLY A 81 -9.25 12.53 46.85
C GLY A 81 -9.77 11.12 46.52
N GLU A 82 -9.62 10.69 45.26
CA GLU A 82 -9.43 9.27 44.97
C GLU A 82 -7.98 9.02 44.55
N ARG A 83 -7.27 8.26 45.39
CA ARG A 83 -5.93 7.76 45.10
C ARG A 83 -6.02 6.91 43.84
N ILE A 84 -5.26 7.29 42.83
CA ILE A 84 -4.91 6.45 41.68
C ILE A 84 -4.47 5.09 42.24
N PRO A 85 -5.12 3.96 41.88
CA PRO A 85 -4.67 2.65 42.32
C PRO A 85 -3.21 2.46 41.88
N GLU A 86 -2.36 2.03 42.81
CA GLU A 86 -0.95 1.70 42.55
C GLU A 86 -0.85 0.74 41.35
N VAL A 87 -0.59 1.30 40.17
CA VAL A 87 -0.25 0.55 38.97
C VAL A 87 1.05 -0.17 39.29
N ARG A 88 1.06 -1.51 39.23
CA ARG A 88 2.30 -2.29 39.29
C ARG A 88 3.24 -1.80 38.19
N GLU A 89 4.29 -1.10 38.60
CA GLU A 89 5.35 -0.44 37.84
C GLU A 89 6.24 -1.41 37.01
N ASN A 90 5.70 -2.44 36.36
CA ASN A 90 6.53 -3.53 35.80
C ASN A 90 6.89 -3.40 34.31
N SER A 91 6.72 -2.22 33.71
CA SER A 91 7.19 -1.96 32.36
C SER A 91 8.43 -1.07 32.42
N LYS A 92 9.58 -1.61 31.99
CA LYS A 92 10.86 -0.89 31.85
C LYS A 92 10.73 0.43 31.09
N PHE A 93 9.70 0.57 30.25
CA PHE A 93 9.40 1.79 29.52
C PHE A 93 8.84 2.89 30.44
N TYR A 94 7.92 2.58 31.36
CA TYR A 94 7.39 3.57 32.31
C TYR A 94 8.45 4.01 33.32
N GLU A 95 9.28 3.10 33.81
CA GLU A 95 10.45 3.45 34.62
C GLU A 95 11.38 4.40 33.84
N PHE A 96 11.72 4.06 32.59
CA PHE A 96 12.55 4.91 31.73
C PHE A 96 11.95 6.29 31.47
N VAL A 97 10.64 6.36 31.22
CA VAL A 97 9.88 7.61 31.01
C VAL A 97 9.95 8.48 32.26
N LYS A 98 9.60 7.93 33.43
CA LYS A 98 9.63 8.60 34.74
C LYS A 98 11.04 9.08 35.11
N GLU A 99 12.07 8.28 34.84
CA GLU A 99 13.47 8.66 35.04
C GLU A 99 13.94 9.81 34.13
N ASN A 100 13.30 9.98 32.96
CA ASN A 100 13.67 10.99 31.97
C ASN A 100 12.65 12.16 31.87
N GLU A 101 11.69 12.22 32.79
CA GLU A 101 10.65 13.25 32.91
C GLU A 101 11.13 14.57 33.52
N GLN A 102 12.41 14.67 33.89
CA GLN A 102 12.97 15.92 34.39
C GLN A 102 12.71 17.08 33.41
N MET A 103 12.36 18.24 33.96
CA MET A 103 12.23 19.48 33.21
C MET A 103 13.53 19.75 32.44
N LEU A 104 13.42 20.34 31.23
CA LEU A 104 14.60 20.62 30.40
C LEU A 104 15.63 21.52 31.11
N TYR A 105 15.14 22.43 31.95
CA TYR A 105 15.86 23.28 32.90
C TYR A 105 14.85 23.73 33.98
N PRO A 106 15.29 24.27 35.14
CA PRO A 106 14.39 24.71 36.20
C PRO A 106 13.32 25.69 35.72
N ASN A 107 12.06 25.47 36.10
CA ASN A 107 10.88 26.23 35.67
C ASN A 107 10.50 26.09 34.18
N CYS A 108 11.10 25.16 33.42
CA CYS A 108 10.65 24.88 32.06
C CYS A 108 9.30 24.13 32.09
N LYS A 109 8.19 24.87 31.93
CA LYS A 109 6.84 24.30 31.92
C LYS A 109 6.46 23.62 30.60
N LYS A 110 7.13 24.00 29.50
CA LYS A 110 6.73 23.59 28.14
C LYS A 110 7.34 22.25 27.70
N TYR A 111 8.59 21.97 28.09
CA TYR A 111 9.30 20.78 27.63
C TYR A 111 10.01 20.06 28.78
N SER A 112 9.80 18.73 28.85
CA SER A 112 10.72 17.83 29.54
C SER A 112 11.97 17.59 28.69
N LYS A 113 13.04 17.10 29.32
CA LYS A 113 14.26 16.66 28.65
C LYS A 113 13.95 15.70 27.50
N LEU A 114 13.17 14.66 27.78
CA LEU A 114 12.84 13.62 26.81
C LEU A 114 11.99 14.17 25.65
N SER A 115 10.96 14.97 25.95
CA SER A 115 10.12 15.61 24.92
C SER A 115 10.93 16.48 23.97
N PHE A 116 11.78 17.36 24.52
CA PHE A 116 12.60 18.25 23.71
C PHE A 116 13.57 17.48 22.82
N MET A 117 14.21 16.45 23.38
CA MET A 117 15.16 15.61 22.64
C MET A 117 14.51 14.86 21.49
N VAL A 118 13.30 14.34 21.69
CA VAL A 118 12.53 13.66 20.67
C VAL A 118 12.19 14.61 19.51
N HIS A 119 11.69 15.80 19.83
CA HIS A 119 11.38 16.83 18.83
C HIS A 119 12.63 17.23 18.03
N LEU A 120 13.74 17.47 18.71
CA LEU A 120 14.99 17.87 18.08
C LEU A 120 15.56 16.73 17.22
N TYR A 121 15.46 15.48 17.68
CA TYR A 121 15.88 14.29 16.94
C TYR A 121 15.00 14.06 15.70
N HIS A 122 13.70 14.33 15.79
CA HIS A 122 12.77 14.29 14.66
C HIS A 122 13.16 15.33 13.59
N LEU A 123 13.43 16.59 13.98
CA LEU A 123 13.92 17.64 13.09
C LEU A 123 15.23 17.24 12.38
N LYS A 124 16.18 16.66 13.13
CA LYS A 124 17.43 16.15 12.55
C LYS A 124 17.15 15.16 11.42
N CYS A 125 16.24 14.22 11.65
CA CYS A 125 15.93 13.16 10.70
C CYS A 125 15.20 13.70 9.47
N LEU A 126 14.18 14.52 9.66
CA LEU A 126 13.41 15.17 8.59
C LEU A 126 14.26 16.08 7.71
N HIS A 127 15.12 16.91 8.31
CA HIS A 127 15.88 17.94 7.60
C HIS A 127 17.30 17.53 7.20
N GLY A 128 17.68 16.27 7.43
CA GLY A 128 18.95 15.78 6.90
C GLY A 128 20.19 16.21 7.68
N TRP A 129 20.06 16.75 8.90
CA TRP A 129 21.19 17.31 9.65
C TRP A 129 22.25 16.25 9.95
N SER A 130 23.52 16.55 9.66
CA SER A 130 24.64 15.64 9.93
C SER A 130 24.82 15.41 11.44
N ASP A 131 25.47 14.32 11.84
CA ASP A 131 25.70 14.02 13.28
C ASP A 131 26.57 15.11 13.91
N LYS A 132 27.58 15.59 13.18
CA LYS A 132 28.41 16.73 13.58
C LYS A 132 27.59 18.01 13.74
N SER A 133 26.79 18.37 12.73
CA SER A 133 25.95 19.57 12.79
C SER A 133 24.93 19.51 13.93
N PHE A 134 24.39 18.32 14.22
CA PHE A 134 23.46 18.13 15.31
C PHE A 134 24.13 18.29 16.68
N SER A 135 25.31 17.71 16.87
CA SER A 135 26.07 17.89 18.11
C SER A 135 26.46 19.37 18.31
N MET A 136 26.89 20.06 17.24
CA MET A 136 27.17 21.50 17.32
C MET A 136 25.92 22.33 17.67
N LEU A 137 24.74 21.96 17.17
CA LEU A 137 23.48 22.60 17.54
C LEU A 137 23.14 22.33 19.01
N LEU A 138 23.33 21.10 19.50
CA LEU A 138 23.12 20.77 20.91
C LEU A 138 24.05 21.58 21.83
N ASP A 139 25.33 21.72 21.45
CA ASP A 139 26.27 22.56 22.19
C ASP A 139 25.80 24.01 22.21
N LEU A 140 25.40 24.58 21.07
CA LEU A 140 24.85 25.94 21.00
C LEU A 140 23.58 26.11 21.85
N LEU A 141 22.66 25.15 21.81
CA LEU A 141 21.42 25.19 22.59
C LEU A 141 21.70 25.09 24.08
N ARG A 142 22.67 24.27 24.48
CA ARG A 142 23.09 24.15 25.89
C ARG A 142 23.67 25.47 26.40
N ASP A 143 24.44 26.18 25.56
CA ASP A 143 25.03 27.48 25.90
C ASP A 143 23.98 28.61 25.89
N ALA A 144 22.91 28.47 25.09
CA ALA A 144 21.84 29.47 24.98
C ALA A 144 20.72 29.32 26.04
N LEU A 145 20.55 28.12 26.60
CA LEU A 145 19.58 27.82 27.67
C LEU A 145 20.20 28.09 29.05
N PRO A 146 19.38 28.20 30.12
CA PRO A 146 19.89 28.39 31.49
C PRO A 146 20.96 27.35 31.88
N GLU A 147 21.96 27.74 32.67
CA GLU A 147 23.14 26.90 33.00
C GLU A 147 22.78 25.52 33.56
N GLU A 148 21.64 25.40 34.24
CA GLU A 148 21.14 24.17 34.88
C GLU A 148 20.40 23.23 33.91
N ASN A 149 20.51 23.46 32.59
CA ASN A 149 19.84 22.62 31.59
C ASN A 149 20.46 21.22 31.47
N VAL A 150 19.61 20.24 31.19
CA VAL A 150 19.99 18.82 31.16
C VAL A 150 20.15 18.26 29.75
N LEU A 151 20.43 19.12 28.76
CA LEU A 151 20.61 18.71 27.38
C LEU A 151 21.84 17.80 27.20
N PRO A 152 21.74 16.75 26.39
CA PRO A 152 22.88 15.92 26.04
C PRO A 152 23.95 16.71 25.29
N LYS A 153 25.22 16.34 25.48
CA LYS A 153 26.36 17.04 24.85
C LYS A 153 26.58 16.62 23.40
N SER A 154 25.91 15.56 22.94
CA SER A 154 26.15 15.02 21.61
C SER A 154 24.95 14.29 21.04
N TYR A 155 25.01 14.09 19.72
CA TYR A 155 24.12 13.17 19.01
C TYR A 155 24.11 11.76 19.62
N TYR A 156 25.26 11.25 20.04
CA TYR A 156 25.37 9.88 20.56
C TYR A 156 24.59 9.71 21.87
N GLU A 157 24.74 10.65 22.80
CA GLU A 157 23.97 10.66 24.05
C GLU A 157 22.47 10.85 23.78
N THR A 158 22.12 11.75 22.86
CA THR A 158 20.73 11.95 22.44
C THR A 158 20.12 10.65 21.92
N LYS A 159 20.84 9.99 21.02
CA LYS A 159 20.42 8.71 20.44
C LYS A 159 20.27 7.62 21.50
N LYS A 160 21.17 7.57 22.49
CA LYS A 160 21.12 6.59 23.58
C LYS A 160 19.84 6.76 24.41
N ILE A 161 19.47 7.99 24.74
CA ILE A 161 18.24 8.31 25.45
C ILE A 161 17.01 7.97 24.58
N VAL A 162 16.96 8.44 23.34
CA VAL A 162 15.84 8.10 22.42
C VAL A 162 15.73 6.58 22.20
N SER A 163 16.85 5.85 22.19
CA SER A 163 16.83 4.38 22.08
C SER A 163 16.28 3.66 23.31
N GLY A 164 16.29 4.31 24.48
CA GLY A 164 15.68 3.81 25.71
C GLY A 164 14.15 3.72 25.65
N LEU A 165 13.51 4.41 24.70
CA LEU A 165 12.06 4.35 24.45
C LEU A 165 11.57 3.00 23.87
N GLY A 166 12.44 1.98 23.75
CA GLY A 166 12.07 0.67 23.24
C GLY A 166 11.74 0.64 21.74
N LEU A 167 12.00 1.73 21.02
CA LEU A 167 11.68 1.88 19.59
C LEU A 167 12.80 1.44 18.65
N GLY A 168 13.86 0.85 19.18
CA GLY A 168 15.00 0.37 18.42
C GLY A 168 14.67 -0.70 17.37
N TYR A 169 15.72 -1.17 16.72
CA TYR A 169 15.70 -2.32 15.84
C TYR A 169 16.86 -3.25 16.15
N GLU A 170 16.63 -4.54 15.96
CA GLU A 170 17.62 -5.58 16.08
C GLU A 170 18.24 -5.92 14.73
N LYS A 171 19.50 -6.36 14.76
CA LYS A 171 20.25 -6.76 13.57
C LYS A 171 20.37 -8.27 13.56
N ILE A 172 19.69 -8.92 12.63
CA ILE A 172 19.80 -10.37 12.42
C ILE A 172 20.67 -10.62 11.19
N HIS A 173 21.70 -11.46 11.32
CA HIS A 173 22.52 -11.81 10.17
C HIS A 173 21.76 -12.81 9.29
N ALA A 174 21.88 -12.67 7.98
CA ALA A 174 21.26 -13.59 7.03
C ALA A 174 22.33 -14.28 6.19
N CYS A 175 22.04 -15.48 5.72
CA CYS A 175 22.84 -16.13 4.69
C CYS A 175 22.84 -15.25 3.41
N PRO A 176 23.98 -15.05 2.73
CA PRO A 176 24.03 -14.32 1.46
C PRO A 176 23.12 -14.90 0.35
N ASN A 177 22.84 -16.21 0.42
CA ASN A 177 21.95 -16.94 -0.48
C ASN A 177 20.53 -17.13 0.08
N ASP A 178 20.18 -16.37 1.13
CA ASP A 178 18.81 -16.28 1.69
C ASP A 178 18.27 -17.62 2.23
N CYS A 179 19.16 -18.55 2.58
CA CYS A 179 18.79 -19.91 2.97
C CYS A 179 18.30 -20.02 4.43
N ILE A 180 18.86 -19.17 5.31
CA ILE A 180 18.58 -19.10 6.75
C ILE A 180 18.80 -17.67 7.28
N LEU A 181 18.17 -17.36 8.40
CA LEU A 181 18.66 -16.35 9.34
C LEU A 181 19.60 -17.02 10.35
N TYR A 182 20.70 -16.36 10.70
CA TYR A 182 21.54 -16.74 11.84
C TYR A 182 20.88 -16.26 13.13
N TRP A 183 19.74 -16.85 13.43
CA TRP A 183 18.83 -16.53 14.51
C TRP A 183 18.27 -17.82 15.09
N ASP A 184 17.80 -17.76 16.34
CA ASP A 184 17.31 -18.91 17.09
C ASP A 184 18.33 -20.08 17.03
N LYS A 185 17.94 -21.28 16.55
CA LYS A 185 18.82 -22.45 16.45
C LYS A 185 20.10 -22.24 15.62
N TYR A 186 20.11 -21.25 14.72
CA TYR A 186 21.28 -20.95 13.89
C TYR A 186 22.11 -19.76 14.40
N ALA A 187 21.79 -19.19 15.56
CA ALA A 187 22.43 -17.97 16.07
C ALA A 187 23.96 -18.09 16.20
N LYS A 188 24.45 -19.27 16.59
CA LYS A 188 25.89 -19.56 16.80
C LYS A 188 26.61 -20.05 15.54
N TYR A 189 25.91 -20.27 14.43
CA TYR A 189 26.55 -20.76 13.21
C TYR A 189 27.38 -19.66 12.56
N GLU A 190 28.56 -20.02 12.05
CA GLU A 190 29.40 -19.13 11.22
C GLU A 190 29.28 -19.43 9.73
N VAL A 191 28.75 -20.61 9.38
CA VAL A 191 28.58 -21.08 8.01
C VAL A 191 27.15 -21.59 7.85
N CYS A 192 26.54 -21.31 6.69
CA CYS A 192 25.19 -21.75 6.39
C CYS A 192 25.14 -23.29 6.27
N PRO A 193 24.31 -24.00 7.04
CA PRO A 193 24.22 -25.46 6.98
C PRO A 193 23.57 -25.97 5.68
N LYS A 194 22.92 -25.10 4.90
CA LYS A 194 22.23 -25.47 3.65
C LYS A 194 23.09 -25.30 2.40
N CYS A 195 23.94 -24.27 2.35
CA CYS A 195 24.70 -23.91 1.15
C CYS A 195 26.19 -23.66 1.41
N SER A 196 26.64 -23.92 2.64
CA SER A 196 28.04 -23.77 3.08
C SER A 196 28.64 -22.37 2.91
N THR A 197 27.80 -21.36 2.66
CA THR A 197 28.24 -19.97 2.51
C THR A 197 28.52 -19.34 3.86
N SER A 198 29.65 -18.64 3.98
CA SER A 198 30.05 -17.92 5.20
C SER A 198 29.04 -16.85 5.61
N ARG A 199 28.88 -16.66 6.92
CA ARG A 199 28.14 -15.56 7.55
C ARG A 199 28.82 -14.20 7.34
N TRP A 200 30.15 -14.22 7.15
CA TRP A 200 31.01 -13.05 7.17
C TRP A 200 31.44 -12.65 5.75
N LYS A 201 31.76 -11.37 5.53
CA LYS A 201 32.36 -10.91 4.26
C LYS A 201 33.81 -11.36 4.16
N THR A 202 34.21 -11.83 2.99
CA THR A 202 35.62 -12.06 2.66
C THR A 202 36.30 -10.71 2.43
N THR A 203 37.44 -10.47 3.08
CA THR A 203 38.29 -9.29 2.85
C THR A 203 39.45 -9.65 1.92
N ASN A 204 39.98 -8.68 1.16
CA ASN A 204 41.06 -8.92 0.19
C ASN A 204 42.34 -9.48 0.83
N GLU A 205 42.52 -9.32 2.13
CA GLU A 205 43.65 -9.88 2.88
C GLU A 205 43.48 -11.37 3.23
N ASP A 206 42.26 -11.91 3.21
CA ASP A 206 42.01 -13.34 3.48
C ASP A 206 42.48 -14.24 2.32
N VAL A 207 42.78 -13.64 1.16
CA VAL A 207 43.25 -14.31 -0.06
C VAL A 207 44.78 -14.32 -0.16
N GLN A 208 45.48 -13.42 0.55
CA GLN A 208 46.95 -13.34 0.59
C GLN A 208 47.47 -13.88 1.93
N GLY A 209 47.36 -15.20 2.10
CA GLY A 209 47.88 -15.88 3.29
C GLY A 209 49.41 -15.84 3.34
N ASN A 210 49.98 -14.99 4.20
CA ASN A 210 51.19 -15.36 4.92
C ASN A 210 50.78 -15.67 6.35
N GLY A 211 50.81 -16.96 6.68
CA GLY A 211 50.54 -17.45 8.02
C GLY A 211 51.57 -16.90 8.99
N LEU A 212 51.14 -15.99 9.85
CA LEU A 212 51.59 -15.90 11.24
C LEU A 212 50.59 -15.04 12.03
N GLU A 213 49.96 -15.69 13.00
CA GLU A 213 49.46 -15.15 14.27
C GLU A 213 48.91 -13.70 14.27
N THR A 214 47.58 -13.58 14.21
CA THR A 214 46.71 -12.69 15.02
C THR A 214 45.27 -12.71 14.48
N SER A 215 44.63 -13.89 14.43
CA SER A 215 43.25 -14.05 13.96
C SER A 215 42.18 -13.61 14.99
N GLU A 216 42.54 -13.40 16.26
CA GLU A 216 41.57 -13.15 17.34
C GLU A 216 41.08 -11.69 17.49
N ARG A 217 41.65 -10.71 16.76
CA ARG A 217 41.30 -9.28 16.92
C ARG A 217 40.67 -8.60 15.70
N ARG A 218 40.36 -9.32 14.63
CA ARG A 218 39.72 -8.72 13.44
C ARG A 218 38.19 -8.71 13.60
N LYS A 219 37.59 -7.52 13.51
CA LYS A 219 36.14 -7.33 13.64
C LYS A 219 35.41 -7.99 12.45
N LYS A 220 34.88 -9.20 12.64
CA LYS A 220 34.13 -9.94 11.61
C LYS A 220 32.91 -9.12 11.16
N ILE A 221 32.80 -8.84 9.85
CA ILE A 221 31.70 -8.04 9.28
C ILE A 221 30.66 -8.98 8.66
N PRO A 222 29.38 -8.92 9.07
CA PRO A 222 28.34 -9.76 8.49
C PRO A 222 28.13 -9.47 6.99
N ALA A 223 27.90 -10.51 6.21
CA ALA A 223 27.67 -10.39 4.77
C ALA A 223 26.31 -9.77 4.43
N LYS A 224 25.25 -10.17 5.16
CA LYS A 224 23.87 -9.68 4.97
C LYS A 224 23.20 -9.48 6.33
N ILE A 225 22.49 -8.37 6.50
CA ILE A 225 21.86 -7.98 7.77
C ILE A 225 20.40 -7.59 7.55
N LEU A 226 19.48 -8.41 8.08
CA LEU A 226 18.09 -8.06 8.29
C LEU A 226 18.00 -7.08 9.46
N ARG A 227 17.18 -6.03 9.32
CA ARG A 227 16.82 -5.16 10.43
C ARG A 227 15.40 -5.46 10.83
N TRP A 228 15.23 -5.91 12.06
CA TRP A 228 13.94 -6.29 12.64
C TRP A 228 13.54 -5.26 13.69
N PHE A 229 12.32 -4.77 13.56
CA PHE A 229 11.70 -3.79 14.42
C PHE A 229 10.61 -4.53 15.21
N PRO A 230 10.84 -4.85 16.50
CA PRO A 230 9.90 -5.64 17.29
C PRO A 230 8.48 -5.05 17.27
N LEU A 231 7.50 -5.89 16.97
CA LEU A 231 6.11 -5.50 16.84
C LEU A 231 5.46 -5.17 18.18
N LYS A 232 5.67 -5.98 19.23
CA LYS A 232 4.92 -5.85 20.49
C LYS A 232 5.03 -4.45 21.12
N PRO A 233 6.23 -3.86 21.29
CA PRO A 233 6.36 -2.51 21.87
C PRO A 233 5.66 -1.43 21.05
N ARG A 234 5.59 -1.59 19.71
CA ARG A 234 4.94 -0.64 18.81
C ARG A 234 3.42 -0.70 18.91
N LEU A 235 2.86 -1.89 19.14
CA LEU A 235 1.43 -2.05 19.39
C LEU A 235 1.04 -1.48 20.75
N GLN A 236 1.81 -1.77 21.81
CA GLN A 236 1.58 -1.22 23.15
C GLN A 236 1.57 0.32 23.15
N ARG A 237 2.46 0.94 22.35
CA ARG A 237 2.54 2.40 22.24
C ARG A 237 1.26 3.07 21.75
N LEU A 238 0.49 2.42 20.88
CA LEU A 238 -0.78 2.99 20.41
C LEU A 238 -1.80 3.13 21.54
N TYR A 239 -1.65 2.37 22.64
CA TYR A 239 -2.49 2.47 23.82
C TYR A 239 -1.94 3.42 24.89
N MET A 240 -0.74 3.98 24.70
CA MET A 240 -0.15 4.95 25.63
C MET A 240 -0.68 6.38 25.43
N SER A 241 -1.20 6.72 24.25
CA SER A 241 -1.96 7.96 24.04
C SER A 241 -3.44 7.70 24.27
N SER A 242 -4.06 8.48 25.14
CA SER A 242 -5.50 8.39 25.44
C SER A 242 -6.35 8.59 24.17
N LYS A 243 -5.99 9.57 23.32
CA LYS A 243 -6.69 9.86 22.06
C LYS A 243 -6.57 8.71 21.05
N VAL A 244 -5.38 8.13 20.93
CA VAL A 244 -5.16 7.01 20.00
C VAL A 244 -5.82 5.74 20.54
N ALA A 245 -5.72 5.47 21.84
CA ALA A 245 -6.39 4.35 22.51
C ALA A 245 -7.91 4.39 22.34
N GLU A 246 -8.53 5.58 22.48
CA GLU A 246 -9.95 5.77 22.17
C GLU A 246 -10.25 5.42 20.70
N SER A 247 -9.44 5.95 19.78
CA SER A 247 -9.59 5.71 18.34
C SER A 247 -9.42 4.24 17.94
N MET A 248 -8.60 3.48 18.67
CA MET A 248 -8.42 2.04 18.44
C MET A 248 -9.71 1.23 18.69
N ARG A 249 -10.63 1.73 19.52
CA ARG A 249 -11.91 1.09 19.83
C ARG A 249 -13.06 1.57 18.92
N TRP A 250 -12.80 2.59 18.09
CA TRP A 250 -13.79 3.21 17.19
C TRP A 250 -14.58 2.20 16.34
N HIS A 251 -13.88 1.22 15.77
CA HIS A 251 -14.49 0.23 14.86
C HIS A 251 -15.60 -0.62 15.52
N HIS A 252 -15.58 -0.73 16.85
CA HIS A 252 -16.55 -1.46 17.65
C HIS A 252 -17.62 -0.52 18.25
N GLU A 253 -17.22 0.64 18.77
CA GLU A 253 -18.11 1.50 19.56
C GLU A 253 -18.83 2.59 18.79
N SER A 254 -18.15 3.20 17.83
CA SER A 254 -18.63 4.43 17.18
C SER A 254 -18.84 4.26 15.68
N ARG A 255 -18.52 3.08 15.13
CA ARG A 255 -18.74 2.76 13.72
C ARG A 255 -20.24 2.64 13.42
N LEU A 256 -20.69 3.36 12.40
CA LEU A 256 -22.05 3.22 11.87
C LEU A 256 -22.26 1.84 11.25
N ASN A 257 -23.24 1.09 11.74
CA ASN A 257 -23.57 -0.26 11.29
C ASN A 257 -24.95 -0.29 10.59
N ASP A 258 -25.02 0.25 9.38
CA ASP A 258 -26.26 0.36 8.57
C ASP A 258 -26.32 -0.64 7.40
N GLY A 259 -25.43 -1.64 7.40
CA GLY A 259 -25.30 -2.63 6.34
C GLY A 259 -24.43 -2.21 5.15
N SER A 260 -23.99 -0.95 5.04
CA SER A 260 -23.03 -0.52 4.02
C SER A 260 -21.59 -0.71 4.47
N LEU A 261 -20.70 -1.00 3.52
CA LEU A 261 -19.26 -1.18 3.75
C LEU A 261 -18.54 0.17 3.67
N ARG A 262 -18.01 0.65 4.81
CA ARG A 262 -17.22 1.90 4.93
C ARG A 262 -15.81 1.67 5.45
N HIS A 263 -15.59 0.51 6.05
CA HIS A 263 -14.38 0.14 6.77
C HIS A 263 -14.16 -1.38 6.69
N PRO A 264 -12.92 -1.90 6.83
CA PRO A 264 -12.67 -3.34 6.86
C PRO A 264 -13.50 -4.09 7.90
N ALA A 265 -13.84 -3.45 9.02
CA ALA A 265 -14.73 -4.01 10.05
C ALA A 265 -16.16 -4.31 9.56
N ASP A 266 -16.62 -3.68 8.47
CA ASP A 266 -17.93 -3.98 7.86
C ASP A 266 -17.90 -5.24 6.98
N SER A 267 -16.70 -5.69 6.60
CA SER A 267 -16.48 -6.71 5.58
C SER A 267 -16.82 -8.12 6.03
N LEU A 268 -17.10 -9.00 5.07
CA LEU A 268 -17.35 -10.42 5.36
C LEU A 268 -16.15 -11.09 6.02
N ALA A 269 -14.93 -10.78 5.60
CA ALA A 269 -13.72 -11.38 6.15
C ALA A 269 -13.53 -11.03 7.63
N TRP A 270 -13.77 -9.78 8.02
CA TRP A 270 -13.71 -9.38 9.44
C TRP A 270 -14.80 -10.07 10.25
N LYS A 271 -16.05 -10.05 9.78
CA LYS A 271 -17.18 -10.69 10.48
C LYS A 271 -16.98 -12.19 10.64
N ASN A 272 -16.49 -12.87 9.61
CA ASN A 272 -16.20 -14.31 9.67
C ASN A 272 -15.05 -14.62 10.63
N PHE A 273 -14.02 -13.77 10.67
CA PHE A 273 -12.93 -13.88 11.63
C PHE A 273 -13.47 -13.74 13.06
N ASP A 274 -14.27 -12.71 13.31
CA ASP A 274 -14.81 -12.43 14.64
C ASP A 274 -15.75 -13.54 15.13
N ALA A 275 -16.61 -14.04 14.24
CA ALA A 275 -17.51 -15.16 14.54
C ALA A 275 -16.77 -16.46 14.87
N ARG A 276 -15.61 -16.69 14.24
CA ARG A 276 -14.79 -17.88 14.49
C ARG A 276 -13.98 -17.78 15.79
N TYR A 277 -13.57 -16.56 16.16
CA TYR A 277 -12.74 -16.31 17.34
C TYR A 277 -13.41 -15.32 18.29
N PRO A 278 -14.51 -15.71 18.96
CA PRO A 278 -15.25 -14.83 19.86
C PRO A 278 -14.39 -14.40 21.06
N THR A 279 -13.52 -15.27 21.58
CA THR A 279 -12.63 -14.92 22.71
C THR A 279 -11.59 -13.87 22.34
N PHE A 280 -11.13 -13.85 21.07
CA PHE A 280 -10.26 -12.78 20.57
C PHE A 280 -11.06 -11.50 20.34
N SER A 281 -12.27 -11.62 19.81
CA SER A 281 -13.06 -10.48 19.34
C SER A 281 -13.82 -9.76 20.44
N LEU A 282 -14.03 -10.44 21.58
CA LEU A 282 -14.68 -9.91 22.77
C LEU A 282 -14.00 -8.62 23.27
N ASP A 283 -12.66 -8.56 23.19
CA ASP A 283 -11.93 -7.34 23.50
C ASP A 283 -11.69 -6.54 22.20
N PRO A 284 -12.36 -5.39 22.01
CA PRO A 284 -12.19 -4.57 20.81
C PRO A 284 -10.78 -3.98 20.72
N ARG A 285 -9.98 -4.02 21.79
CA ARG A 285 -8.60 -3.52 21.77
C ARG A 285 -7.64 -4.43 21.00
N ASN A 286 -8.03 -5.69 20.74
CA ASN A 286 -7.20 -6.63 19.99
C ASN A 286 -7.03 -6.21 18.52
N PHE A 287 -5.78 -6.25 18.04
CA PHE A 287 -5.41 -5.73 16.72
C PHE A 287 -5.82 -6.64 15.57
N ARG A 288 -6.42 -6.07 14.53
CA ARG A 288 -6.50 -6.65 13.19
C ARG A 288 -5.49 -5.95 12.29
N LEU A 289 -4.52 -6.70 11.79
CA LEU A 289 -3.36 -6.16 11.06
C LEU A 289 -3.39 -6.55 9.57
N GLY A 290 -3.17 -5.59 8.70
CA GLY A 290 -2.77 -5.82 7.31
C GLY A 290 -1.24 -5.84 7.20
N VAL A 291 -0.69 -6.73 6.37
CA VAL A 291 0.76 -6.76 6.09
C VAL A 291 1.02 -6.34 4.65
N ALA A 292 1.96 -5.43 4.45
CA ALA A 292 2.37 -5.00 3.12
C ALA A 292 3.87 -5.21 2.91
N SER A 293 4.24 -5.68 1.71
CA SER A 293 5.64 -5.74 1.30
C SER A 293 5.81 -5.41 -0.17
N TYR A 294 6.82 -4.61 -0.50
CA TYR A 294 7.10 -4.20 -1.86
C TYR A 294 8.57 -3.83 -2.04
N GLY A 295 9.21 -4.41 -3.06
CA GLY A 295 10.59 -4.11 -3.38
C GLY A 295 10.77 -2.70 -3.94
N PHE A 296 11.66 -1.90 -3.36
CA PHE A 296 12.01 -0.59 -3.88
C PHE A 296 13.51 -0.37 -4.00
N ASN A 297 13.91 0.47 -4.95
CA ASN A 297 15.29 0.95 -5.02
C ASN A 297 15.48 2.15 -4.05
N PRO A 298 16.36 2.03 -3.04
CA PRO A 298 16.62 3.11 -2.08
C PRO A 298 17.33 4.34 -2.66
N PHE A 299 17.98 4.23 -3.83
CA PHE A 299 18.97 5.21 -4.30
C PHE A 299 18.45 6.44 -5.05
N LYS A 300 17.13 6.66 -5.14
CA LYS A 300 16.53 7.73 -5.97
C LYS A 300 17.02 7.73 -7.44
N THR A 301 17.58 6.63 -7.91
CA THR A 301 18.01 6.42 -9.30
C THR A 301 17.03 5.49 -10.01
N MET A 302 16.93 5.60 -11.33
CA MET A 302 16.09 4.70 -12.15
C MET A 302 16.74 3.32 -12.40
N SER A 303 17.91 3.04 -11.80
CA SER A 303 18.59 1.75 -11.92
C SER A 303 17.78 0.64 -11.23
N ILE A 304 17.82 -0.58 -11.75
CA ILE A 304 17.20 -1.78 -11.12
C ILE A 304 18.20 -2.62 -10.33
N THR A 305 19.44 -2.13 -10.12
CA THR A 305 20.52 -2.92 -9.51
C THR A 305 20.33 -3.23 -8.03
N HIS A 306 19.40 -2.57 -7.34
CA HIS A 306 19.14 -2.76 -5.91
C HIS A 306 17.65 -2.75 -5.60
N SER A 307 17.22 -3.74 -4.82
CA SER A 307 15.84 -3.89 -4.33
C SER A 307 15.88 -4.21 -2.84
N THR A 308 15.47 -3.23 -2.03
CA THR A 308 15.25 -3.36 -0.59
C THR A 308 13.76 -3.65 -0.35
N TRP A 309 13.45 -4.55 0.58
CA TRP A 309 12.07 -5.00 0.84
C TRP A 309 11.69 -4.68 2.29
N PRO A 310 10.85 -3.67 2.54
CA PRO A 310 10.24 -3.47 3.83
C PRO A 310 9.04 -4.41 4.03
N VAL A 311 8.77 -4.76 5.27
CA VAL A 311 7.51 -5.38 5.70
C VAL A 311 6.84 -4.42 6.68
N ILE A 312 5.65 -3.96 6.31
CA ILE A 312 4.92 -2.89 6.98
C ILE A 312 3.61 -3.47 7.49
N LEU A 313 3.25 -3.18 8.74
CA LEU A 313 1.96 -3.53 9.32
C LEU A 313 1.06 -2.31 9.44
N ILE A 314 -0.22 -2.54 9.21
CA ILE A 314 -1.27 -1.51 9.20
C ILE A 314 -2.35 -1.92 10.21
N PRO A 315 -2.60 -1.12 11.26
CA PRO A 315 -3.69 -1.36 12.20
C PRO A 315 -5.03 -0.95 11.60
N TYR A 316 -5.89 -1.92 11.35
CA TYR A 316 -7.23 -1.67 10.81
C TYR A 316 -8.25 -1.29 11.87
N ASN A 317 -7.92 -1.32 13.15
CA ASN A 317 -8.83 -0.91 14.22
C ASN A 317 -9.17 0.60 14.19
N LEU A 318 -8.27 1.40 13.60
CA LEU A 318 -8.35 2.86 13.56
C LEU A 318 -9.47 3.37 12.65
N PRO A 319 -10.04 4.56 12.92
CA PRO A 319 -11.08 5.15 12.10
C PRO A 319 -10.61 5.54 10.68
N PRO A 320 -11.54 5.76 9.73
CA PRO A 320 -11.23 6.06 8.32
C PRO A 320 -10.29 7.25 8.09
N TRP A 321 -10.27 8.23 8.99
CA TRP A 321 -9.40 9.41 8.87
C TRP A 321 -7.96 9.16 9.36
N MET A 322 -7.72 8.10 10.15
CA MET A 322 -6.42 7.71 10.68
C MET A 322 -5.86 6.45 9.99
N CYS A 323 -6.72 5.48 9.67
CA CYS A 323 -6.32 4.26 8.99
C CYS A 323 -5.66 4.58 7.63
N MET A 324 -4.67 3.78 7.23
CA MET A 324 -3.85 4.00 6.03
C MET A 324 -3.07 5.32 5.99
N LYS A 325 -2.91 6.02 7.13
CA LYS A 325 -2.02 7.18 7.25
C LYS A 325 -0.64 6.75 7.72
N GLN A 326 0.37 7.40 7.16
CA GLN A 326 1.79 7.12 7.39
C GLN A 326 2.20 7.07 8.88
N PRO A 327 1.70 7.93 9.79
CA PRO A 327 2.08 7.86 11.21
C PRO A 327 1.73 6.54 11.90
N TYR A 328 0.77 5.78 11.36
CA TYR A 328 0.34 4.51 11.94
C TYR A 328 0.92 3.28 11.23
N PHE A 329 1.82 3.47 10.25
CA PHE A 329 2.51 2.38 9.58
C PHE A 329 3.68 1.87 10.42
N MET A 330 3.62 0.58 10.77
CA MET A 330 4.66 -0.06 11.56
C MET A 330 5.61 -0.81 10.63
N LEU A 331 6.80 -0.27 10.39
CA LEU A 331 7.87 -1.04 9.77
C LEU A 331 8.29 -2.13 10.76
N SER A 332 8.15 -3.41 10.38
CA SER A 332 8.58 -4.56 11.17
C SER A 332 9.89 -5.15 10.65
N LEU A 333 10.09 -5.19 9.33
CA LEU A 333 11.31 -5.76 8.74
C LEU A 333 11.84 -4.85 7.64
N LEU A 334 13.15 -4.76 7.54
CA LEU A 334 13.84 -4.18 6.40
C LEU A 334 14.85 -5.18 5.85
N ILE A 335 14.42 -5.90 4.82
CA ILE A 335 15.16 -6.97 4.15
C ILE A 335 16.16 -6.31 3.18
N PRO A 336 17.46 -6.61 3.30
CA PRO A 336 18.48 -5.93 2.51
C PRO A 336 18.55 -6.45 1.08
N GLY A 337 18.88 -5.54 0.17
CA GLY A 337 19.21 -5.86 -1.22
C GLY A 337 20.60 -6.50 -1.38
N PRO A 338 21.14 -6.57 -2.61
CA PRO A 338 20.68 -5.89 -3.83
C PRO A 338 19.55 -6.61 -4.59
N LYS A 339 19.37 -7.92 -4.38
CA LYS A 339 18.30 -8.69 -5.03
C LYS A 339 17.12 -8.85 -4.07
N GLY A 340 15.90 -8.83 -4.60
CA GLY A 340 14.72 -9.16 -3.83
C GLY A 340 14.74 -10.62 -3.37
N PRO A 341 14.14 -10.95 -2.21
CA PRO A 341 14.25 -12.28 -1.59
C PRO A 341 13.50 -13.37 -2.37
N GLY A 342 12.60 -13.00 -3.30
CA GLY A 342 11.78 -13.97 -4.02
C GLY A 342 10.97 -14.85 -3.06
N ASN A 343 10.94 -16.16 -3.33
CA ASN A 343 10.29 -17.14 -2.44
C ASN A 343 10.98 -17.30 -1.08
N ASN A 344 12.24 -16.86 -0.93
CA ASN A 344 12.95 -16.91 0.34
C ASN A 344 12.53 -15.78 1.29
N ILE A 345 11.55 -14.96 0.93
CA ILE A 345 10.98 -13.94 1.83
C ILE A 345 10.49 -14.55 3.16
N ASP A 346 10.02 -15.81 3.13
CA ASP A 346 9.58 -16.55 4.30
C ASP A 346 10.70 -16.73 5.35
N ILE A 347 11.96 -16.82 4.92
CA ILE A 347 13.11 -16.87 5.83
C ILE A 347 13.24 -15.56 6.61
N TYR A 348 12.95 -14.42 5.98
CA TYR A 348 13.03 -13.12 6.64
C TYR A 348 11.81 -12.82 7.52
N LEU A 349 10.65 -13.41 7.21
CA LEU A 349 9.42 -13.23 7.96
C LEU A 349 9.39 -13.99 9.28
N GLN A 350 10.34 -14.90 9.54
CA GLN A 350 10.33 -15.75 10.75
C GLN A 350 10.20 -14.95 12.07
N PRO A 351 10.96 -13.86 12.31
CA PRO A 351 10.83 -13.10 13.56
C PRO A 351 9.45 -12.46 13.72
N LEU A 352 8.90 -11.87 12.65
CA LEU A 352 7.56 -11.29 12.67
C LEU A 352 6.48 -12.34 12.91
N VAL A 353 6.58 -13.50 12.26
CA VAL A 353 5.61 -14.59 12.43
C VAL A 353 5.66 -15.14 13.84
N GLN A 354 6.85 -15.28 14.44
CA GLN A 354 6.99 -15.65 15.84
C GLN A 354 6.31 -14.64 16.77
N GLU A 355 6.53 -13.33 16.58
CA GLU A 355 5.85 -12.31 17.40
C GLU A 355 4.33 -12.36 17.25
N LEU A 356 3.82 -12.60 16.04
CA LEU A 356 2.39 -12.73 15.78
C LEU A 356 1.80 -14.00 16.43
N GLN A 357 2.56 -15.10 16.50
CA GLN A 357 2.15 -16.31 17.23
C GLN A 357 2.08 -16.03 18.73
N GLU A 358 3.12 -15.44 19.31
CA GLU A 358 3.14 -15.09 20.74
C GLU A 358 2.02 -14.10 21.11
N LEU A 359 1.76 -13.08 20.25
CA LEU A 359 0.64 -12.16 20.44
C LEU A 359 -0.73 -12.84 20.31
N TRP A 360 -0.82 -13.91 19.55
CA TRP A 360 -2.05 -14.66 19.38
C TRP A 360 -2.31 -15.62 20.55
N ASP A 361 -1.31 -16.41 20.92
CA ASP A 361 -1.42 -17.48 21.91
C ASP A 361 -1.42 -16.93 23.35
N ASP A 362 -0.42 -16.10 23.68
CA ASP A 362 -0.23 -15.57 25.04
C ASP A 362 -0.75 -14.14 25.18
N GLY A 363 -0.58 -13.32 24.13
CA GLY A 363 -0.77 -11.87 24.19
C GLY A 363 0.36 -11.16 24.93
N ILE A 364 0.17 -9.87 25.22
CA ILE A 364 1.09 -9.07 26.05
C ILE A 364 0.31 -8.11 26.94
N GLU A 365 0.65 -8.06 28.23
CA GLU A 365 0.04 -7.11 29.16
C GLU A 365 0.30 -5.67 28.69
N THR A 366 -0.77 -4.88 28.57
CA THR A 366 -0.73 -3.53 27.99
C THR A 366 -1.62 -2.60 28.80
N PHE A 367 -1.15 -1.39 29.06
CA PHE A 367 -1.95 -0.34 29.70
C PHE A 367 -2.69 0.49 28.65
N ASP A 368 -4.00 0.64 28.83
CA ASP A 368 -4.86 1.52 28.04
C ASP A 368 -4.96 2.89 28.73
N ALA A 369 -4.33 3.91 28.16
CA ALA A 369 -4.32 5.26 28.73
C ALA A 369 -5.70 5.94 28.72
N TYR A 370 -6.62 5.51 27.87
CA TYR A 370 -7.98 6.05 27.82
C TYR A 370 -8.85 5.44 28.93
N LYS A 371 -8.86 4.11 29.06
CA LYS A 371 -9.62 3.41 30.11
C LYS A 371 -8.92 3.38 31.46
N LYS A 372 -7.63 3.70 31.50
CA LYS A 372 -6.76 3.65 32.68
C LYS A 372 -6.73 2.26 33.33
N GLU A 373 -6.72 1.21 32.51
CA GLU A 373 -6.69 -0.18 32.95
C GLU A 373 -5.67 -0.99 32.15
N THR A 374 -5.19 -2.09 32.73
CA THR A 374 -4.37 -3.07 32.02
C THR A 374 -5.23 -4.16 31.40
N PHE A 375 -4.80 -4.64 30.24
CA PHE A 375 -5.46 -5.73 29.53
C PHE A 375 -4.45 -6.60 28.78
N GLN A 376 -4.88 -7.81 28.40
CA GLN A 376 -4.07 -8.72 27.62
C GLN A 376 -4.22 -8.41 26.14
N LEU A 377 -3.26 -7.68 25.58
CA LEU A 377 -3.26 -7.30 24.17
C LEU A 377 -2.93 -8.49 23.28
N ARG A 378 -3.82 -8.78 22.34
CA ARG A 378 -3.60 -9.79 21.28
C ARG A 378 -3.65 -9.14 19.90
N ALA A 379 -3.06 -9.82 18.92
CA ALA A 379 -3.06 -9.37 17.53
C ALA A 379 -3.28 -10.52 16.55
N ALA A 380 -3.94 -10.23 15.44
CA ALA A 380 -4.12 -11.16 14.35
C ALA A 380 -3.92 -10.49 12.99
N MET A 381 -3.32 -11.25 12.08
CA MET A 381 -3.10 -10.83 10.70
C MET A 381 -4.31 -11.20 9.82
N MET A 382 -4.90 -10.21 9.17
CA MET A 382 -6.07 -10.40 8.29
C MET A 382 -5.67 -10.86 6.90
N TRP A 383 -4.76 -10.13 6.25
CA TRP A 383 -4.38 -10.38 4.86
C TRP A 383 -3.11 -9.61 4.48
N THR A 384 -2.62 -9.84 3.26
CA THR A 384 -1.51 -9.05 2.69
C THR A 384 -1.95 -8.05 1.61
N ILE A 385 -1.30 -6.89 1.53
CA ILE A 385 -1.45 -5.87 0.47
C ILE A 385 -0.12 -5.73 -0.28
N ASN A 386 -0.06 -6.19 -1.53
CA ASN A 386 1.17 -6.15 -2.30
C ASN A 386 0.90 -6.07 -3.80
N ASP A 387 1.92 -5.69 -4.57
CA ASP A 387 1.88 -5.81 -6.02
C ASP A 387 1.87 -7.29 -6.45
N PHE A 388 1.55 -7.55 -7.72
CA PHE A 388 1.36 -8.91 -8.22
C PHE A 388 2.64 -9.79 -8.18
N PRO A 389 3.86 -9.25 -8.38
CA PRO A 389 5.10 -9.95 -8.06
C PRO A 389 5.27 -10.30 -6.57
N ALA A 390 5.06 -9.36 -5.65
CA ALA A 390 5.16 -9.64 -4.22
C ALA A 390 4.08 -10.60 -3.73
N TYR A 391 2.89 -10.55 -4.33
CA TYR A 391 1.83 -11.55 -4.12
C TYR A 391 2.37 -12.96 -4.35
N ALA A 392 3.09 -13.19 -5.46
CA ALA A 392 3.67 -14.51 -5.76
C ALA A 392 4.67 -14.95 -4.69
N ASN A 393 5.55 -14.04 -4.28
CA ASN A 393 6.57 -14.32 -3.27
C ASN A 393 5.96 -14.64 -1.90
N LEU A 394 4.89 -13.95 -1.49
CA LEU A 394 4.28 -14.15 -0.17
C LEU A 394 3.34 -15.36 -0.15
N SER A 395 2.50 -15.52 -1.16
CA SER A 395 1.54 -16.64 -1.24
C SER A 395 2.20 -17.96 -1.63
N GLY A 396 3.27 -17.90 -2.43
CA GLY A 396 3.82 -19.08 -3.11
C GLY A 396 3.06 -19.47 -4.39
N TRP A 397 2.00 -18.74 -4.77
CA TRP A 397 1.29 -18.98 -6.04
C TRP A 397 2.05 -18.40 -7.23
N SER A 398 2.09 -19.11 -8.35
CA SER A 398 2.66 -18.57 -9.58
C SER A 398 1.73 -17.56 -10.24
N THR A 399 2.14 -16.29 -10.28
CA THR A 399 1.40 -15.22 -10.99
C THR A 399 1.80 -15.10 -12.47
N LYS A 400 2.33 -16.18 -13.05
CA LYS A 400 2.81 -16.25 -14.44
C LYS A 400 2.37 -17.56 -15.08
N GLY A 401 2.37 -17.59 -16.41
CA GLY A 401 2.05 -18.80 -17.18
C GLY A 401 0.57 -19.16 -17.13
N GLN A 402 0.26 -20.43 -17.36
CA GLN A 402 -1.12 -20.92 -17.54
C GLN A 402 -2.04 -20.61 -16.34
N TYR A 403 -1.51 -20.61 -15.13
CA TYR A 403 -2.27 -20.49 -13.88
C TYR A 403 -2.07 -19.14 -13.18
N ALA A 404 -1.76 -18.08 -13.93
CA ALA A 404 -1.38 -16.80 -13.33
C ALA A 404 -2.45 -16.18 -12.41
N CYS A 405 -3.73 -16.54 -12.56
CA CYS A 405 -4.83 -16.01 -11.75
C CYS A 405 -4.95 -16.80 -10.42
N PRO A 406 -4.61 -16.20 -9.26
CA PRO A 406 -4.74 -16.90 -7.98
C PRO A 406 -6.19 -17.17 -7.60
N CYS A 407 -7.14 -16.34 -8.04
CA CYS A 407 -8.56 -16.48 -7.72
C CYS A 407 -9.23 -17.63 -8.46
N CYS A 408 -8.80 -17.90 -9.71
CA CYS A 408 -9.27 -19.04 -10.49
C CYS A 408 -8.47 -20.31 -10.20
N GLY A 409 -7.27 -20.18 -9.63
CA GLY A 409 -6.42 -21.30 -9.28
C GLY A 409 -6.04 -22.16 -10.49
N ILE A 410 -6.07 -23.48 -10.30
CA ILE A 410 -5.84 -24.47 -11.37
C ILE A 410 -6.91 -24.45 -12.46
N GLU A 411 -8.09 -23.87 -12.18
CA GLU A 411 -9.17 -23.72 -13.14
C GLU A 411 -9.06 -22.43 -13.98
N THR A 412 -7.91 -21.73 -13.93
CA THR A 412 -7.66 -20.55 -14.76
C THR A 412 -7.83 -20.88 -16.25
N THR A 413 -8.77 -20.21 -16.92
CA THR A 413 -8.91 -20.31 -18.37
C THR A 413 -7.83 -19.46 -19.04
N SER A 414 -6.82 -20.12 -19.60
CA SER A 414 -5.77 -19.46 -20.37
C SER A 414 -5.44 -20.22 -21.65
N GLN A 415 -4.94 -19.49 -22.65
CA GLN A 415 -4.53 -20.04 -23.93
C GLN A 415 -3.18 -19.47 -24.35
N TRP A 416 -2.29 -20.32 -24.83
CA TRP A 416 -1.01 -19.89 -25.38
C TRP A 416 -1.20 -19.36 -26.80
N LEU A 417 -0.84 -18.10 -27.02
CA LEU A 417 -0.81 -17.47 -28.34
C LEU A 417 0.51 -17.82 -29.04
N ARG A 418 0.43 -18.64 -30.10
CA ARG A 418 1.59 -19.22 -30.80
C ARG A 418 2.53 -18.15 -31.37
N HIS A 419 1.97 -17.14 -32.02
CA HIS A 419 2.72 -16.04 -32.64
C HIS A 419 3.03 -14.94 -31.62
N GLY A 420 2.08 -14.64 -30.73
CA GLY A 420 2.25 -13.67 -29.64
C GLY A 420 3.27 -14.09 -28.56
N LYS A 421 3.56 -15.40 -28.45
CA LYS A 421 4.45 -16.01 -27.45
C LYS A 421 4.10 -15.63 -26.00
N LYS A 422 2.80 -15.64 -25.68
CA LYS A 422 2.27 -15.31 -24.36
C LYS A 422 0.95 -16.01 -24.11
N PHE A 423 0.58 -16.14 -22.84
CA PHE A 423 -0.77 -16.54 -22.46
C PHE A 423 -1.75 -15.35 -22.55
N CYS A 424 -2.95 -15.61 -23.08
CA CYS A 424 -4.13 -14.79 -22.88
C CYS A 424 -5.10 -15.47 -21.90
N TYR A 425 -5.96 -14.67 -21.27
CA TYR A 425 -6.87 -15.08 -20.20
C TYR A 425 -8.30 -14.66 -20.57
N MET A 426 -8.94 -15.47 -21.40
CA MET A 426 -10.31 -15.27 -21.87
C MET A 426 -11.26 -16.25 -21.15
N GLY A 427 -12.42 -16.53 -21.74
CA GLY A 427 -13.40 -17.47 -21.21
C GLY A 427 -14.27 -16.86 -20.12
N HIS A 428 -14.44 -15.53 -20.11
CA HIS A 428 -15.30 -14.85 -19.14
C HIS A 428 -16.77 -15.32 -19.24
N ARG A 429 -17.15 -15.94 -20.37
CA ARG A 429 -18.47 -16.56 -20.57
C ARG A 429 -18.85 -17.61 -19.53
N ARG A 430 -17.88 -18.29 -18.89
CA ARG A 430 -18.20 -19.30 -17.84
C ARG A 430 -18.83 -18.68 -16.59
N TRP A 431 -18.65 -17.36 -16.38
CA TRP A 431 -19.31 -16.59 -15.31
C TRP A 431 -20.73 -16.14 -15.65
N LEU A 432 -21.17 -16.29 -16.91
CA LEU A 432 -22.55 -15.99 -17.27
C LEU A 432 -23.49 -17.07 -16.73
N SER A 433 -24.74 -16.67 -16.47
CA SER A 433 -25.84 -17.60 -16.19
C SER A 433 -25.85 -18.75 -17.21
N PRO A 434 -26.06 -20.01 -16.79
CA PRO A 434 -26.10 -21.17 -17.70
C PRO A 434 -27.06 -21.00 -18.89
N LYS A 435 -28.13 -20.21 -18.71
CA LYS A 435 -29.14 -19.92 -19.75
C LYS A 435 -28.75 -18.78 -20.70
N HIS A 436 -27.62 -18.11 -20.48
CA HIS A 436 -27.24 -16.93 -21.26
C HIS A 436 -26.79 -17.31 -22.68
N LYS A 437 -27.41 -16.72 -23.70
CA LYS A 437 -27.18 -17.06 -25.12
C LYS A 437 -25.71 -17.03 -25.57
N TRP A 438 -24.90 -16.11 -25.02
CA TRP A 438 -23.47 -16.01 -25.38
C TRP A 438 -22.65 -17.26 -25.02
N ARG A 439 -23.10 -18.07 -24.06
CA ARG A 439 -22.44 -19.34 -23.72
C ARG A 439 -22.41 -20.31 -24.90
N LEU A 440 -23.39 -20.24 -25.79
CA LEU A 440 -23.46 -21.08 -27.00
C LEU A 440 -22.90 -20.40 -28.25
N ASN A 441 -22.52 -19.11 -28.17
CA ASN A 441 -22.07 -18.34 -29.32
C ASN A 441 -20.58 -18.58 -29.61
N SER A 442 -20.25 -19.65 -30.32
CA SER A 442 -18.87 -19.92 -30.76
C SER A 442 -18.36 -18.92 -31.79
N ARG A 443 -19.26 -18.39 -32.65
CA ARG A 443 -18.93 -17.56 -33.81
C ARG A 443 -18.26 -16.23 -33.44
N ASP A 444 -18.79 -15.52 -32.44
CA ASP A 444 -18.32 -14.18 -32.09
C ASP A 444 -17.20 -14.17 -31.04
N PHE A 445 -16.88 -15.33 -30.45
CA PHE A 445 -15.90 -15.50 -29.37
C PHE A 445 -14.68 -16.30 -29.84
N ASP A 446 -14.31 -17.36 -29.11
CA ASP A 446 -13.09 -18.15 -29.27
C ASP A 446 -13.27 -19.43 -30.10
N GLY A 447 -14.39 -19.57 -30.82
CA GLY A 447 -14.71 -20.77 -31.59
C GLY A 447 -15.33 -21.91 -30.76
N THR A 448 -15.51 -21.73 -29.44
CA THR A 448 -16.02 -22.79 -28.55
C THR A 448 -17.39 -22.46 -27.94
N ARG A 449 -18.09 -23.50 -27.48
CA ARG A 449 -19.25 -23.40 -26.59
C ARG A 449 -18.79 -23.53 -25.14
N GLU A 450 -19.32 -22.71 -24.25
CA GLU A 450 -18.92 -22.67 -22.84
C GLU A 450 -20.00 -23.25 -21.92
N LEU A 451 -19.79 -24.50 -21.47
CA LEU A 451 -20.70 -25.23 -20.59
C LEU A 451 -20.19 -25.33 -19.14
N ARG A 452 -18.96 -24.90 -18.86
CA ARG A 452 -18.33 -25.05 -17.55
C ARG A 452 -18.89 -24.02 -16.55
N ILE A 453 -18.97 -24.38 -15.28
CA ILE A 453 -19.35 -23.45 -14.22
C ILE A 453 -18.18 -22.50 -13.89
N PRO A 454 -18.42 -21.35 -13.22
CA PRO A 454 -17.34 -20.50 -12.71
C PRO A 454 -16.38 -21.30 -11.81
N PRO A 455 -15.08 -20.96 -11.75
CA PRO A 455 -14.14 -21.60 -10.83
C PRO A 455 -14.62 -21.54 -9.39
N LYS A 456 -14.31 -22.57 -8.60
CA LYS A 456 -14.50 -22.49 -7.15
C LYS A 456 -13.57 -21.42 -6.59
N ARG A 457 -14.14 -20.49 -5.81
CA ARG A 457 -13.34 -19.55 -5.00
C ARG A 457 -12.68 -20.31 -3.87
N LEU A 458 -11.37 -20.18 -3.76
CA LEU A 458 -10.57 -20.90 -2.77
C LEU A 458 -10.45 -20.07 -1.49
N ASP A 459 -10.77 -20.67 -0.35
CA ASP A 459 -10.41 -20.12 0.96
C ASP A 459 -9.05 -20.66 1.45
N GLY A 460 -8.60 -20.22 2.63
CA GLY A 460 -7.33 -20.68 3.18
C GLY A 460 -7.24 -22.20 3.39
N THR A 461 -8.34 -22.89 3.65
CA THR A 461 -8.36 -24.34 3.86
C THR A 461 -8.23 -25.10 2.54
N ASP A 462 -8.91 -24.63 1.50
CA ASP A 462 -8.74 -25.14 0.14
C ASP A 462 -7.30 -24.95 -0.36
N ILE A 463 -6.71 -23.77 -0.10
CA ILE A 463 -5.32 -23.48 -0.45
C ILE A 463 -4.36 -24.43 0.26
N LEU A 464 -4.53 -24.61 1.57
CA LEU A 464 -3.66 -25.47 2.37
C LEU A 464 -3.71 -26.92 1.87
N ARG A 465 -4.91 -27.43 1.64
CA ARG A 465 -5.14 -28.76 1.08
C ARG A 465 -4.46 -28.92 -0.28
N GLN A 466 -4.63 -27.96 -1.20
CA GLN A 466 -3.94 -28.00 -2.48
C GLN A 466 -2.43 -28.06 -2.32
N ILE A 467 -1.85 -27.25 -1.42
CA ILE A 467 -0.40 -27.22 -1.18
C ILE A 467 0.10 -28.56 -0.62
N ASP A 468 -0.65 -29.19 0.28
CA ASP A 468 -0.25 -30.44 0.90
C ASP A 468 -0.38 -31.63 -0.09
N GLU A 469 -1.47 -31.71 -0.88
CA GLU A 469 -1.61 -32.67 -1.99
C GLU A 469 -0.47 -32.53 -3.03
N CYS A 470 -0.09 -31.28 -3.30
CA CYS A 470 1.01 -30.89 -4.17
C CYS A 470 2.39 -31.33 -3.67
N ARG A 471 2.56 -31.52 -2.35
CA ARG A 471 3.80 -32.01 -1.73
C ARG A 471 3.86 -33.53 -1.74
N GLU A 472 2.75 -34.19 -1.43
CA GLU A 472 2.64 -35.65 -1.37
C GLU A 472 2.89 -36.30 -2.73
N LYS A 473 2.40 -35.69 -3.83
CA LYS A 473 2.60 -36.21 -5.19
C LYS A 473 4.03 -36.04 -5.73
N GLY A 474 4.93 -35.43 -4.94
CA GLY A 474 6.30 -35.10 -5.33
C GLY A 474 6.35 -33.92 -6.32
N LEU A 475 7.35 -33.05 -6.16
CA LEU A 475 7.64 -31.90 -7.05
C LEU A 475 8.03 -32.31 -8.51
N ALA A 476 7.83 -33.59 -8.86
CA ALA A 476 8.16 -34.18 -10.14
C ALA A 476 7.01 -33.95 -11.12
N ASN A 477 6.94 -32.72 -11.66
CA ASN A 477 6.59 -32.39 -13.05
C ASN A 477 6.23 -30.90 -13.10
N GLY A 478 6.91 -30.14 -13.96
CA GLY A 478 6.88 -28.67 -14.03
C GLY A 478 5.53 -28.00 -14.37
N ALA A 479 4.40 -28.68 -14.16
CA ALA A 479 3.04 -28.22 -14.42
C ALA A 479 2.31 -27.62 -13.20
N GLN A 480 2.94 -27.57 -12.02
CA GLN A 480 2.25 -27.14 -10.79
C GLN A 480 2.44 -25.64 -10.43
N PRO A 481 1.36 -24.92 -10.05
CA PRO A 481 1.41 -23.48 -9.79
C PRO A 481 2.03 -23.11 -8.43
N TRP A 482 1.91 -23.96 -7.41
CA TRP A 482 2.49 -23.71 -6.09
C TRP A 482 4.01 -23.88 -6.08
N LYS A 483 4.72 -22.85 -5.62
CA LYS A 483 6.20 -22.82 -5.50
C LYS A 483 6.71 -22.99 -4.07
N LYS A 484 5.86 -22.72 -3.08
CA LYS A 484 6.12 -22.97 -1.65
C LYS A 484 4.82 -22.97 -0.86
N LYS A 485 4.89 -23.45 0.39
CA LYS A 485 3.88 -23.18 1.43
C LYS A 485 4.29 -21.88 2.11
N SER A 486 3.41 -20.87 2.09
CA SER A 486 3.67 -19.61 2.78
C SER A 486 3.90 -19.83 4.27
N ILE A 487 4.88 -19.15 4.86
CA ILE A 487 5.12 -19.16 6.31
C ILE A 487 3.89 -18.72 7.10
N PHE A 488 2.99 -17.91 6.55
CA PHE A 488 1.78 -17.48 7.26
C PHE A 488 0.85 -18.65 7.63
N PHE A 489 0.95 -19.81 6.99
CA PHE A 489 0.22 -21.01 7.40
C PHE A 489 0.70 -21.61 8.74
N THR A 490 1.76 -21.06 9.37
CA THR A 490 2.11 -21.39 10.76
C THR A 490 1.28 -20.59 11.76
N LEU A 491 0.58 -19.53 11.32
CA LEU A 491 -0.37 -18.82 12.16
C LEU A 491 -1.67 -19.63 12.24
N PRO A 492 -2.18 -19.97 13.43
CA PRO A 492 -3.27 -20.94 13.61
C PRO A 492 -4.57 -20.50 12.94
N TYR A 493 -4.79 -19.19 12.84
CA TYR A 493 -5.99 -18.60 12.25
C TYR A 493 -5.92 -18.44 10.72
N TRP A 494 -4.72 -18.43 10.12
CA TRP A 494 -4.53 -18.01 8.72
C TRP A 494 -5.26 -18.89 7.71
N GLN A 495 -5.27 -20.21 7.93
CA GLN A 495 -5.98 -21.16 7.07
C GLN A 495 -7.49 -20.92 7.02
N TYR A 496 -8.07 -20.20 7.98
CA TYR A 496 -9.50 -19.94 8.04
C TYR A 496 -9.88 -18.55 7.50
N ASN A 497 -8.92 -17.78 7.03
CA ASN A 497 -9.20 -16.49 6.42
C ASN A 497 -9.88 -16.69 5.06
N VAL A 498 -10.99 -15.98 4.85
CA VAL A 498 -11.74 -15.98 3.57
C VAL A 498 -10.88 -15.37 2.45
N LEU A 499 -9.99 -14.44 2.81
CA LEU A 499 -9.05 -13.80 1.90
C LEU A 499 -7.68 -13.68 2.57
N CYS A 500 -6.68 -14.38 2.04
CA CYS A 500 -5.31 -14.32 2.52
C CYS A 500 -4.50 -13.19 1.86
N HIS A 501 -4.67 -12.98 0.56
CA HIS A 501 -3.87 -12.07 -0.23
C HIS A 501 -4.75 -11.25 -1.16
N ASN A 502 -4.64 -9.93 -1.11
CA ASN A 502 -5.45 -9.01 -1.91
C ASN A 502 -4.93 -8.84 -3.33
N LEU A 503 -5.84 -8.60 -4.27
CA LEU A 503 -5.53 -8.08 -5.58
C LEU A 503 -5.25 -6.57 -5.51
N ASP A 504 -4.18 -6.15 -6.18
CA ASP A 504 -3.77 -4.75 -6.21
C ASP A 504 -4.56 -3.97 -7.26
N VAL A 505 -5.68 -3.36 -6.83
CA VAL A 505 -6.56 -2.57 -7.71
C VAL A 505 -5.78 -1.44 -8.40
N MET A 506 -4.78 -0.84 -7.76
CA MET A 506 -4.05 0.30 -8.33
C MET A 506 -3.25 -0.14 -9.55
N HIS A 507 -2.48 -1.20 -9.37
CA HIS A 507 -1.68 -1.73 -10.46
C HIS A 507 -2.56 -2.40 -11.53
N ILE A 508 -3.66 -3.07 -11.15
CA ILE A 508 -4.61 -3.63 -12.11
C ILE A 508 -5.22 -2.52 -12.98
N GLU A 509 -5.82 -1.50 -12.37
CA GLU A 509 -6.45 -0.37 -13.08
C GLU A 509 -5.44 0.36 -13.97
N LYS A 510 -4.22 0.61 -13.47
CA LYS A 510 -3.14 1.19 -14.28
C LYS A 510 -2.84 0.33 -15.51
N ASN A 511 -2.67 -0.99 -15.33
CA ASN A 511 -2.35 -1.90 -16.44
C ASN A 511 -3.50 -1.99 -17.44
N VAL A 512 -4.74 -1.98 -16.98
CA VAL A 512 -5.95 -1.94 -17.82
C VAL A 512 -5.98 -0.65 -18.64
N CYS A 513 -5.77 0.51 -17.99
CA CYS A 513 -5.70 1.81 -18.66
C CYS A 513 -4.58 1.86 -19.72
N ASP A 514 -3.36 1.45 -19.36
CA ASP A 514 -2.21 1.37 -20.28
C ASP A 514 -2.53 0.45 -21.48
N ASN A 515 -3.25 -0.65 -21.24
CA ASN A 515 -3.63 -1.61 -22.26
C ASN A 515 -4.67 -1.04 -23.23
N ILE A 516 -5.68 -0.32 -22.73
CA ILE A 516 -6.70 0.37 -23.53
C ILE A 516 -6.03 1.46 -24.37
N ILE A 517 -5.34 2.42 -23.74
CA ILE A 517 -4.70 3.56 -24.43
C ILE A 517 -3.67 3.08 -25.46
N GLY A 518 -2.85 2.11 -25.09
CA GLY A 518 -1.86 1.52 -25.99
C GLY A 518 -2.51 0.87 -27.21
N THR A 519 -3.67 0.23 -27.03
CA THR A 519 -4.43 -0.41 -28.11
C THR A 519 -5.15 0.60 -29.00
N LEU A 520 -5.80 1.61 -28.44
CA LEU A 520 -6.57 2.59 -29.23
C LEU A 520 -5.68 3.51 -30.09
N LEU A 521 -4.53 3.92 -29.54
CA LEU A 521 -3.60 4.86 -30.20
C LEU A 521 -2.57 4.17 -31.11
N ASN A 522 -2.53 2.85 -31.16
CA ASN A 522 -1.48 2.06 -31.82
C ASN A 522 -0.07 2.41 -31.33
N GLN A 523 0.13 2.48 -30.00
CA GLN A 523 1.43 2.79 -29.44
C GLN A 523 2.39 1.61 -29.57
N GLU A 524 3.55 1.85 -30.15
CA GLU A 524 4.61 0.86 -30.29
C GLU A 524 4.96 0.21 -28.94
N GLY A 525 5.12 -1.11 -28.93
CA GLY A 525 5.39 -1.92 -27.72
C GLY A 525 4.21 -2.11 -26.76
N LYS A 526 3.18 -1.27 -26.81
CA LYS A 526 1.99 -1.37 -25.92
C LYS A 526 0.75 -1.91 -26.62
N PHE A 527 0.60 -1.61 -27.91
CA PHE A 527 -0.53 -2.00 -28.75
C PHE A 527 -0.69 -3.52 -28.82
N LYS A 528 -1.90 -4.01 -28.56
CA LYS A 528 -2.18 -5.46 -28.51
C LYS A 528 -2.58 -6.07 -29.83
N ASP A 529 -2.84 -5.27 -30.86
CA ASP A 529 -3.42 -5.77 -32.12
C ASP A 529 -2.43 -5.75 -33.31
N ASN A 530 -1.20 -6.20 -33.06
CA ASN A 530 -0.13 -6.24 -34.07
C ASN A 530 -0.24 -7.45 -35.03
N TYR A 531 0.66 -7.55 -36.00
CA TYR A 531 0.72 -8.69 -36.94
C TYR A 531 0.68 -10.06 -36.24
N LYS A 532 1.43 -10.23 -35.13
CA LYS A 532 1.44 -11.49 -34.37
C LYS A 532 0.05 -11.81 -33.81
N ALA A 533 -0.63 -10.81 -33.24
CA ALA A 533 -1.99 -10.98 -32.75
C ALA A 533 -2.98 -11.34 -33.89
N ARG A 534 -2.79 -10.79 -35.09
CA ARG A 534 -3.61 -11.14 -36.27
C ARG A 534 -3.30 -12.53 -36.81
N ALA A 535 -2.05 -12.97 -36.77
CA ALA A 535 -1.66 -14.35 -37.08
C ALA A 535 -2.24 -15.34 -36.06
N ASP A 536 -2.29 -14.98 -34.77
CA ASP A 536 -2.96 -15.79 -33.75
C ASP A 536 -4.48 -15.94 -34.05
N LEU A 537 -5.15 -14.92 -34.59
CA LEU A 537 -6.55 -15.05 -35.03
C LEU A 537 -6.72 -16.08 -36.16
N VAL A 538 -5.74 -16.19 -37.06
CA VAL A 538 -5.73 -17.21 -38.14
C VAL A 538 -5.53 -18.60 -37.55
N ASP A 539 -4.52 -18.79 -36.69
CA ASP A 539 -4.23 -20.06 -36.02
C ASP A 539 -5.43 -20.55 -35.17
N MET A 540 -6.16 -19.62 -34.56
CA MET A 540 -7.37 -19.91 -33.78
C MET A 540 -8.63 -20.10 -34.64
N GLY A 541 -8.59 -19.79 -35.94
CA GLY A 541 -9.77 -19.90 -36.82
C GLY A 541 -10.91 -18.94 -36.49
N ILE A 542 -10.62 -17.81 -35.84
CA ILE A 542 -11.64 -16.83 -35.41
C ILE A 542 -11.48 -15.49 -36.14
N ARG A 543 -12.59 -14.76 -36.29
CA ARG A 543 -12.60 -13.37 -36.81
C ARG A 543 -11.89 -13.22 -38.16
N SER A 544 -12.27 -14.02 -39.14
CA SER A 544 -11.70 -14.00 -40.51
C SER A 544 -11.61 -12.61 -41.14
N MET A 545 -12.56 -11.72 -40.83
CA MET A 545 -12.57 -10.32 -41.28
C MET A 545 -11.34 -9.50 -40.84
N LEU A 546 -10.59 -9.97 -39.84
CA LEU A 546 -9.39 -9.33 -39.30
C LEU A 546 -8.09 -10.04 -39.72
N HIS A 547 -8.16 -11.13 -40.48
CA HIS A 547 -6.97 -11.89 -40.89
C HIS A 547 -6.06 -11.06 -41.81
N PRO A 548 -4.72 -11.22 -41.73
CA PRO A 548 -3.80 -10.55 -42.65
C PRO A 548 -4.10 -10.93 -44.11
N GLN A 549 -4.12 -9.95 -45.00
CA GLN A 549 -4.40 -10.14 -46.43
C GLN A 549 -3.12 -9.97 -47.25
N GLN A 550 -2.87 -10.89 -48.18
CA GLN A 550 -1.84 -10.75 -49.22
C GLN A 550 -2.52 -10.33 -50.53
N SER A 551 -2.11 -9.19 -51.08
CA SER A 551 -2.54 -8.77 -52.41
C SER A 551 -1.56 -9.29 -53.46
N PRO A 552 -2.01 -9.76 -54.63
CA PRO A 552 -1.13 -10.28 -55.69
C PRO A 552 -0.05 -9.28 -56.15
N ASN A 553 -0.33 -7.97 -56.00
CA ASN A 553 0.50 -6.88 -56.53
C ASN A 553 1.31 -6.12 -55.45
N ILE A 554 1.25 -6.55 -54.18
CA ILE A 554 1.91 -5.84 -53.05
C ILE A 554 2.71 -6.85 -52.23
N THR A 555 4.02 -6.63 -52.11
CA THR A 555 4.94 -7.45 -51.30
C THR A 555 4.71 -7.34 -49.78
N THR A 556 4.00 -6.30 -49.34
CA THR A 556 3.63 -6.05 -47.94
C THR A 556 2.25 -6.62 -47.58
N THR A 557 2.20 -7.39 -46.50
CA THR A 557 0.94 -7.90 -45.93
C THR A 557 0.08 -6.76 -45.37
N CYS A 558 -1.17 -6.66 -45.82
CA CYS A 558 -2.12 -5.67 -45.32
C CYS A 558 -2.86 -6.20 -44.09
N LEU A 559 -3.04 -5.37 -43.06
CA LEU A 559 -3.85 -5.69 -41.89
C LEU A 559 -5.20 -4.95 -41.98
N PRO A 560 -6.34 -5.66 -42.09
CA PRO A 560 -7.65 -5.02 -42.08
C PRO A 560 -7.87 -4.18 -40.83
N ARG A 561 -8.38 -2.96 -41.02
CA ARG A 561 -8.64 -2.03 -39.92
C ARG A 561 -9.69 -2.61 -38.98
N ALA A 562 -9.39 -2.65 -37.68
CA ALA A 562 -10.36 -3.04 -36.67
C ALA A 562 -11.19 -1.85 -36.18
N CYS A 563 -12.40 -2.12 -35.71
CA CYS A 563 -13.35 -1.10 -35.23
C CYS A 563 -12.85 -0.28 -34.02
N TYR A 564 -11.88 -0.78 -33.27
CA TYR A 564 -11.26 -0.10 -32.11
C TYR A 564 -9.98 0.66 -32.46
N GLN A 565 -9.55 0.69 -33.73
CA GLN A 565 -8.38 1.44 -34.16
C GLN A 565 -8.81 2.84 -34.63
N MET A 566 -8.36 3.88 -33.92
CA MET A 566 -8.60 5.28 -34.30
C MET A 566 -7.80 5.67 -35.56
N THR A 567 -8.42 6.44 -36.45
CA THR A 567 -7.75 7.24 -37.49
C THR A 567 -6.88 8.31 -36.84
N ASN A 568 -5.97 8.91 -37.60
CA ASN A 568 -5.19 10.06 -37.11
C ASN A 568 -6.11 11.21 -36.65
N LYS A 569 -7.19 11.52 -37.40
CA LYS A 569 -8.16 12.55 -37.01
C LYS A 569 -8.88 12.22 -35.70
N GLU A 570 -9.31 10.97 -35.52
CA GLU A 570 -9.91 10.50 -34.26
C GLU A 570 -8.91 10.56 -33.10
N LYS A 571 -7.63 10.20 -33.33
CA LYS A 571 -6.57 10.33 -32.31
C LYS A 571 -6.32 11.78 -31.92
N GLU A 572 -6.25 12.68 -32.88
CA GLU A 572 -6.06 14.12 -32.62
C GLU A 572 -7.22 14.68 -31.80
N SER A 573 -8.46 14.32 -32.13
CA SER A 573 -9.65 14.71 -31.37
C SER A 573 -9.59 14.18 -29.93
N PHE A 574 -9.39 12.86 -29.77
CA PHE A 574 -9.26 12.20 -28.47
C PHE A 574 -8.17 12.83 -27.59
N LEU A 575 -6.97 13.03 -28.14
CA LEU A 575 -5.83 13.59 -27.42
C LEU A 575 -6.01 15.09 -27.15
N SER A 576 -6.65 15.84 -28.05
CA SER A 576 -6.94 17.26 -27.83
C SER A 576 -7.86 17.47 -26.63
N ILE A 577 -8.88 16.61 -26.45
CA ILE A 577 -9.74 16.64 -25.25
C ILE A 577 -8.87 16.49 -24.01
N LEU A 578 -8.06 15.43 -23.92
CA LEU A 578 -7.19 15.16 -22.77
C LEU A 578 -6.12 16.24 -22.55
N LYS A 579 -5.62 16.86 -23.61
CA LYS A 579 -4.62 17.94 -23.54
C LYS A 579 -5.19 19.22 -22.93
N ASN A 580 -6.47 19.48 -23.14
CA ASN A 580 -7.16 20.70 -22.73
C ASN A 580 -7.94 20.55 -21.42
N VAL A 581 -7.95 19.35 -20.81
CA VAL A 581 -8.54 19.12 -19.49
C VAL A 581 -7.86 20.03 -18.45
N LYS A 582 -8.69 20.76 -17.70
CA LYS A 582 -8.28 21.48 -16.50
C LYS A 582 -8.91 20.77 -15.30
N THR A 583 -8.07 20.23 -14.43
CA THR A 583 -8.50 19.68 -13.13
C THR A 583 -8.24 20.71 -12.04
N SER A 584 -8.97 20.62 -10.92
CA SER A 584 -8.65 21.42 -9.73
C SER A 584 -7.27 21.03 -9.20
N ASP A 585 -6.60 21.97 -8.52
CA ASP A 585 -5.40 21.67 -7.76
C ASP A 585 -5.68 20.45 -6.84
N GLU A 586 -4.71 19.54 -6.72
CA GLU A 586 -4.77 18.28 -5.95
C GLU A 586 -5.59 17.12 -6.56
N CYS A 587 -6.38 17.33 -7.62
CA CYS A 587 -7.20 16.27 -8.22
C CYS A 587 -6.38 15.26 -9.05
N SER A 588 -5.41 15.72 -9.83
CA SER A 588 -4.56 14.89 -10.70
C SER A 588 -3.15 15.46 -10.80
N SER A 589 -2.18 14.68 -11.30
CA SER A 589 -0.97 15.32 -11.82
C SER A 589 -1.28 16.09 -13.12
N ASN A 590 -0.30 16.79 -13.67
CA ASN A 590 -0.46 17.55 -14.91
C ASN A 590 -0.54 16.60 -16.13
N ILE A 591 -1.69 15.94 -16.30
CA ILE A 591 -2.02 15.04 -17.42
C ILE A 591 -1.69 15.67 -18.78
N PRO A 592 -1.95 16.97 -19.03
CA PRO A 592 -1.55 17.62 -20.28
C PRO A 592 -0.06 17.46 -20.63
N ARG A 593 0.85 17.35 -19.65
CA ARG A 593 2.29 17.09 -19.92
C ARG A 593 2.56 15.71 -20.51
N CYS A 594 1.68 14.75 -20.25
CA CYS A 594 1.78 13.38 -20.75
C CYS A 594 1.17 13.19 -22.15
N VAL A 595 0.48 14.20 -22.69
CA VAL A 595 -0.30 14.11 -23.93
C VAL A 595 0.43 14.80 -25.10
N HIS A 596 0.71 14.05 -26.15
CA HIS A 596 1.42 14.49 -27.34
C HIS A 596 0.55 14.30 -28.59
N VAL A 597 -0.27 15.31 -28.90
CA VAL A 597 -1.30 15.29 -29.95
C VAL A 597 -0.69 14.98 -31.33
N LYS A 598 0.31 15.76 -31.77
CA LYS A 598 0.94 15.60 -33.10
C LYS A 598 1.64 14.26 -33.28
N GLN A 599 2.20 13.72 -32.19
CA GLN A 599 2.89 12.42 -32.19
C GLN A 599 1.92 11.25 -31.99
N HIS A 600 0.63 11.52 -31.78
CA HIS A 600 -0.41 10.53 -31.45
C HIS A 600 -0.04 9.62 -30.27
N LYS A 601 0.63 10.18 -29.25
CA LYS A 601 1.22 9.42 -28.14
C LYS A 601 0.84 10.00 -26.79
N MET A 602 0.80 9.11 -25.80
CA MET A 602 0.71 9.42 -24.38
C MET A 602 1.77 8.63 -23.64
N PHE A 603 2.58 9.30 -22.83
CA PHE A 603 3.61 8.66 -22.02
C PHE A 603 3.87 9.42 -20.72
N GLY A 604 4.44 8.73 -19.72
CA GLY A 604 4.75 9.32 -18.42
C GLY A 604 3.59 9.34 -17.42
N LEU A 605 2.45 8.70 -17.74
CA LEU A 605 1.33 8.53 -16.81
C LEU A 605 1.74 7.68 -15.60
N LYS A 606 1.46 8.18 -14.40
CA LYS A 606 1.58 7.45 -13.14
C LYS A 606 0.28 6.70 -12.83
N SER A 607 0.31 5.80 -11.85
CA SER A 607 -0.86 5.03 -11.42
C SER A 607 -2.04 5.92 -11.05
N TYR A 608 -1.81 7.07 -10.41
CA TYR A 608 -2.87 8.01 -10.05
C TYR A 608 -3.46 8.75 -11.27
N ASP A 609 -2.65 9.00 -12.31
CA ASP A 609 -3.15 9.60 -13.54
C ASP A 609 -4.05 8.62 -14.29
N CYS A 610 -3.68 7.34 -14.33
CA CYS A 610 -4.52 6.29 -14.90
C CYS A 610 -5.84 6.13 -14.15
N HIS A 611 -5.84 6.27 -12.81
CA HIS A 611 -7.06 6.27 -12.01
C HIS A 611 -8.02 7.39 -12.40
N VAL A 612 -7.51 8.64 -12.47
CA VAL A 612 -8.31 9.80 -12.91
C VAL A 612 -8.77 9.64 -14.36
N LEU A 613 -7.91 9.12 -15.24
CA LEU A 613 -8.29 8.82 -16.63
C LEU A 613 -9.45 7.82 -16.68
N MET A 614 -9.33 6.67 -16.02
CA MET A 614 -10.36 5.63 -16.05
C MET A 614 -11.68 6.11 -15.46
N GLN A 615 -11.68 6.86 -14.36
CA GLN A 615 -12.92 7.21 -13.67
C GLN A 615 -13.64 8.43 -14.26
N GLU A 616 -12.91 9.43 -14.75
CA GLU A 616 -13.51 10.71 -15.10
C GLU A 616 -13.28 11.11 -16.57
N LEU A 617 -12.07 10.91 -17.11
CA LEU A 617 -11.69 11.54 -18.37
C LEU A 617 -11.91 10.65 -19.60
N LEU A 618 -11.63 9.36 -19.49
CA LEU A 618 -11.72 8.40 -20.59
C LEU A 618 -13.16 8.25 -21.09
N PRO A 619 -14.20 8.15 -20.24
CA PRO A 619 -15.59 8.12 -20.70
C PRO A 619 -16.01 9.34 -21.53
N VAL A 620 -15.41 10.51 -21.24
CA VAL A 620 -15.68 11.76 -21.97
C VAL A 620 -14.87 11.80 -23.27
N ALA A 621 -13.58 11.50 -23.21
CA ALA A 621 -12.68 11.56 -24.36
C ALA A 621 -13.03 10.54 -25.46
N LEU A 622 -13.60 9.39 -25.10
CA LEU A 622 -14.01 8.37 -26.09
C LEU A 622 -15.24 8.77 -26.90
N ARG A 623 -16.08 9.71 -26.44
CA ARG A 623 -17.30 10.12 -27.15
C ARG A 623 -16.94 10.75 -28.49
N GLY A 624 -17.49 10.20 -29.57
CA GLY A 624 -17.22 10.66 -30.93
C GLY A 624 -15.86 10.28 -31.51
N SER A 625 -15.01 9.56 -30.75
CA SER A 625 -13.68 9.12 -31.21
C SER A 625 -13.65 7.66 -31.72
N LEU A 626 -14.66 6.86 -31.37
CA LEU A 626 -14.81 5.45 -31.74
C LEU A 626 -16.28 5.09 -31.95
N PRO A 627 -16.58 3.98 -32.67
CA PRO A 627 -17.95 3.48 -32.82
C PRO A 627 -18.62 3.20 -31.47
N ASP A 628 -19.93 3.44 -31.38
CA ASP A 628 -20.71 3.31 -30.13
C ASP A 628 -20.58 1.95 -29.45
N LYS A 629 -20.49 0.87 -30.24
CA LYS A 629 -20.27 -0.49 -29.72
C LYS A 629 -18.95 -0.63 -28.95
N VAL A 630 -17.91 0.09 -29.34
CA VAL A 630 -16.61 0.08 -28.63
C VAL A 630 -16.64 1.05 -27.46
N THR A 631 -17.17 2.26 -27.69
CA THR A 631 -17.25 3.32 -26.68
C THR A 631 -18.07 2.91 -25.47
N SER A 632 -19.26 2.33 -25.67
CA SER A 632 -20.15 1.87 -24.58
C SER A 632 -19.46 0.89 -23.66
N VAL A 633 -18.83 -0.17 -24.20
CA VAL A 633 -18.19 -1.21 -23.40
C VAL A 633 -16.97 -0.68 -22.62
N LEU A 634 -16.21 0.25 -23.20
CA LEU A 634 -15.11 0.90 -22.49
C LEU A 634 -15.61 1.85 -21.39
N VAL A 635 -16.72 2.55 -21.64
CA VAL A 635 -17.40 3.39 -20.63
C VAL A 635 -17.93 2.53 -19.48
N ASP A 636 -18.51 1.36 -19.75
CA ASP A 636 -18.98 0.43 -18.73
C ASP A 636 -17.83 -0.08 -17.85
N LEU A 637 -16.68 -0.40 -18.46
CA LEU A 637 -15.47 -0.76 -17.72
C LEU A 637 -14.96 0.39 -16.84
N CYS A 638 -14.99 1.63 -17.35
CA CYS A 638 -14.64 2.83 -16.58
C CYS A 638 -15.59 3.05 -15.39
N ASN A 639 -16.89 2.91 -15.63
CA ASN A 639 -17.93 3.03 -14.61
C ASN A 639 -17.77 1.95 -13.52
N PHE A 640 -17.39 0.73 -13.89
CA PHE A 640 -17.06 -0.33 -12.93
C PHE A 640 -15.94 0.11 -11.97
N PHE A 641 -14.82 0.61 -12.50
CA PHE A 641 -13.71 1.09 -11.67
C PHE A 641 -14.11 2.27 -10.78
N LYS A 642 -14.89 3.21 -11.31
CA LYS A 642 -15.42 4.34 -10.54
C LYS A 642 -16.29 3.88 -9.37
N GLN A 643 -17.18 2.92 -9.61
CA GLN A 643 -18.12 2.43 -8.61
C GLN A 643 -17.43 1.59 -7.52
N ILE A 644 -16.53 0.69 -7.90
CA ILE A 644 -15.84 -0.18 -6.93
C ILE A 644 -14.84 0.59 -6.04
N CYS A 645 -14.32 1.71 -6.52
CA CYS A 645 -13.42 2.58 -5.76
C CYS A 645 -14.16 3.58 -4.85
N SER A 646 -15.49 3.50 -4.75
CA SER A 646 -16.26 4.33 -3.81
C SER A 646 -15.81 4.10 -2.36
N LYS A 647 -15.86 5.17 -1.56
CA LYS A 647 -15.56 5.11 -0.12
C LYS A 647 -16.61 4.34 0.68
N VAL A 648 -17.84 4.28 0.15
CA VAL A 648 -18.97 3.58 0.73
C VAL A 648 -19.53 2.63 -0.33
N LEU A 649 -19.61 1.34 0.00
CA LEU A 649 -20.11 0.32 -0.91
C LEU A 649 -21.35 -0.35 -0.31
N ASN A 650 -22.36 -0.55 -1.14
CA ASN A 650 -23.53 -1.35 -0.78
C ASN A 650 -23.34 -2.80 -1.27
N VAL A 651 -23.66 -3.78 -0.42
CA VAL A 651 -23.42 -5.21 -0.71
C VAL A 651 -24.28 -5.72 -1.87
N GLU A 652 -25.54 -5.29 -1.97
CA GLU A 652 -26.43 -5.67 -3.08
C GLU A 652 -25.91 -5.10 -4.39
N PHE A 653 -25.47 -3.84 -4.36
CA PHE A 653 -24.88 -3.18 -5.51
C PHE A 653 -23.57 -3.84 -5.97
N LEU A 654 -22.73 -4.31 -5.05
CA LEU A 654 -21.53 -5.10 -5.40
C LEU A 654 -21.89 -6.41 -6.11
N SER A 655 -23.00 -7.05 -5.74
CA SER A 655 -23.48 -8.26 -6.42
C SER A 655 -23.95 -7.97 -7.85
N GLN A 656 -24.57 -6.81 -8.06
CA GLN A 656 -24.93 -6.33 -9.40
C GLN A 656 -23.68 -6.00 -10.23
N LEU A 657 -22.71 -5.31 -9.63
CA LEU A 657 -21.42 -5.00 -10.26
C LEU A 657 -20.67 -6.27 -10.68
N GLU A 658 -20.69 -7.32 -9.86
CA GLU A 658 -20.11 -8.62 -10.20
C GLU A 658 -20.76 -9.23 -11.44
N SER A 659 -22.08 -9.12 -11.58
CA SER A 659 -22.80 -9.58 -12.77
C SER A 659 -22.52 -8.71 -14.00
N GLN A 660 -22.44 -7.39 -13.82
CA GLN A 660 -22.21 -6.43 -14.90
C GLN A 660 -20.80 -6.57 -15.48
N ILE A 661 -19.76 -6.71 -14.64
CA ILE A 661 -18.39 -6.81 -15.14
C ILE A 661 -18.17 -8.07 -16.00
N VAL A 662 -18.87 -9.17 -15.71
CA VAL A 662 -18.87 -10.37 -16.55
C VAL A 662 -19.39 -10.04 -17.95
N ILE A 663 -20.49 -9.29 -18.05
CA ILE A 663 -21.07 -8.87 -19.33
C ILE A 663 -20.09 -7.97 -20.09
N THR A 664 -19.51 -6.97 -19.42
CA THR A 664 -18.53 -6.05 -20.01
C THR A 664 -17.30 -6.80 -20.54
N LEU A 665 -16.73 -7.72 -19.76
CA LEU A 665 -15.57 -8.53 -20.19
C LEU A 665 -15.94 -9.46 -21.36
N CYS A 666 -17.13 -10.05 -21.37
CA CYS A 666 -17.61 -10.84 -22.51
C CYS A 666 -17.79 -9.98 -23.76
N GLN A 667 -18.31 -8.76 -23.65
CA GLN A 667 -18.42 -7.86 -24.79
C GLN A 667 -17.05 -7.46 -25.33
N LEU A 668 -16.10 -7.15 -24.45
CA LEU A 668 -14.71 -6.91 -24.83
C LEU A 668 -14.15 -8.12 -25.60
N GLU A 669 -14.43 -9.35 -25.17
CA GLU A 669 -13.99 -10.59 -25.85
C GLU A 669 -14.56 -10.75 -27.26
N THR A 670 -15.65 -10.06 -27.61
CA THR A 670 -16.16 -10.03 -28.99
C THR A 670 -15.53 -8.92 -29.83
N ILE A 671 -14.90 -7.93 -29.19
CA ILE A 671 -14.37 -6.72 -29.84
C ILE A 671 -12.85 -6.83 -29.99
N PHE A 672 -12.11 -6.99 -28.89
CA PHE A 672 -10.65 -6.91 -28.84
C PHE A 672 -9.99 -8.27 -29.07
N PRO A 673 -8.77 -8.33 -29.65
CA PRO A 673 -8.10 -9.60 -29.95
C PRO A 673 -7.69 -10.33 -28.65
N PRO A 674 -7.46 -11.66 -28.68
CA PRO A 674 -7.06 -12.44 -27.51
C PRO A 674 -5.85 -11.87 -26.76
N SER A 675 -4.89 -11.29 -27.47
CA SER A 675 -3.71 -10.62 -26.94
C SER A 675 -4.00 -9.42 -26.01
N PHE A 676 -5.22 -8.86 -26.06
CA PHE A 676 -5.72 -7.81 -25.16
C PHE A 676 -5.97 -8.35 -23.75
N PHE A 677 -6.39 -9.60 -23.62
CA PHE A 677 -6.75 -10.25 -22.37
C PHE A 677 -5.51 -10.74 -21.62
N THR A 678 -4.75 -9.79 -21.08
CA THR A 678 -3.68 -10.08 -20.12
C THR A 678 -4.25 -10.54 -18.79
N VAL A 679 -3.41 -11.13 -17.92
CA VAL A 679 -3.85 -11.51 -16.57
C VAL A 679 -4.47 -10.32 -15.82
N MET A 680 -3.93 -9.11 -15.98
CA MET A 680 -4.47 -7.91 -15.35
C MET A 680 -5.87 -7.54 -15.83
N MET A 681 -6.18 -7.77 -17.12
CA MET A 681 -7.55 -7.60 -17.63
C MET A 681 -8.50 -8.64 -17.04
N HIS A 682 -8.03 -9.88 -16.91
CA HIS A 682 -8.84 -10.96 -16.37
C HIS A 682 -9.14 -10.76 -14.87
N LEU A 683 -8.16 -10.31 -14.08
CA LEU A 683 -8.34 -10.07 -12.64
C LEU A 683 -9.47 -9.09 -12.30
N VAL A 684 -9.87 -8.22 -13.24
CA VAL A 684 -10.99 -7.29 -13.08
C VAL A 684 -12.29 -8.01 -12.71
N ILE A 685 -12.52 -9.23 -13.21
CA ILE A 685 -13.72 -10.02 -12.90
C ILE A 685 -13.85 -10.38 -11.42
N HIS A 686 -12.74 -10.38 -10.67
CA HIS A 686 -12.70 -10.78 -9.27
C HIS A 686 -12.85 -9.60 -8.31
N LEU A 687 -12.69 -8.36 -8.78
CA LEU A 687 -12.55 -7.21 -7.89
C LEU A 687 -13.83 -6.94 -7.09
N ALA A 688 -15.01 -7.01 -7.73
CA ALA A 688 -16.29 -6.73 -7.06
C ALA A 688 -16.52 -7.69 -5.87
N HIS A 689 -16.23 -8.98 -6.08
CA HIS A 689 -16.30 -9.95 -5.01
C HIS A 689 -15.25 -9.69 -3.92
N GLU A 690 -14.01 -9.37 -4.29
CA GLU A 690 -12.98 -9.07 -3.29
C GLU A 690 -13.35 -7.83 -2.44
N ALA A 691 -14.00 -6.82 -3.03
CA ALA A 691 -14.53 -5.67 -2.31
C ALA A 691 -15.67 -6.05 -1.35
N GLN A 692 -16.50 -7.04 -1.69
CA GLN A 692 -17.50 -7.59 -0.77
C GLN A 692 -16.83 -8.32 0.40
N VAL A 693 -15.77 -9.08 0.13
CA VAL A 693 -15.07 -9.88 1.14
C VAL A 693 -14.23 -9.02 2.07
N ALA A 694 -13.47 -8.07 1.54
CA ALA A 694 -12.47 -7.30 2.30
C ALA A 694 -12.91 -5.87 2.63
N GLY A 695 -14.04 -5.42 2.09
CA GLY A 695 -14.51 -4.04 2.23
C GLY A 695 -13.91 -3.07 1.20
N PRO A 696 -14.08 -1.75 1.42
CA PRO A 696 -13.68 -0.73 0.45
C PRO A 696 -12.21 -0.81 0.04
N VAL A 697 -11.95 -0.59 -1.24
CA VAL A 697 -10.59 -0.67 -1.84
C VAL A 697 -9.60 0.28 -1.16
N GLN A 698 -10.09 1.39 -0.57
CA GLN A 698 -9.22 2.41 0.01
C GLN A 698 -8.28 1.93 1.11
N TYR A 699 -8.65 0.87 1.83
CA TYR A 699 -7.86 0.28 2.91
C TYR A 699 -6.81 -0.73 2.42
N ARG A 700 -6.74 -0.92 1.10
CA ARG A 700 -5.94 -1.94 0.41
C ARG A 700 -5.20 -1.35 -0.79
N TRP A 701 -5.19 -0.02 -0.91
CA TRP A 701 -4.41 0.69 -1.92
C TRP A 701 -2.91 0.57 -1.65
N MET A 702 -2.15 0.46 -2.75
CA MET A 702 -0.70 0.65 -2.73
C MET A 702 -0.28 2.13 -2.75
N TYR A 703 -1.17 3.10 -3.03
CA TYR A 703 -0.80 4.53 -3.05
C TYR A 703 -0.18 5.03 -1.73
N PRO A 704 -0.78 4.78 -0.55
CA PRO A 704 -0.18 5.24 0.71
C PRO A 704 1.15 4.54 1.01
N LEU A 705 1.25 3.26 0.65
CA LEU A 705 2.46 2.46 0.82
C LEU A 705 3.59 2.98 -0.06
N GLU A 706 3.37 3.19 -1.35
CA GLU A 706 4.39 3.75 -2.24
C GLU A 706 4.86 5.14 -1.80
N ARG A 707 3.95 5.98 -1.28
CA ARG A 707 4.32 7.28 -0.69
C ARG A 707 5.20 7.10 0.56
N PHE A 708 4.86 6.16 1.43
CA PHE A 708 5.70 5.83 2.58
C PHE A 708 7.09 5.34 2.16
N LEU A 709 7.19 4.54 1.10
CA LEU A 709 8.48 4.12 0.54
C LEU A 709 9.30 5.30 0.00
N LEU A 710 8.65 6.34 -0.55
CA LEU A 710 9.35 7.58 -0.92
C LEU A 710 9.93 8.29 0.30
N THR A 711 9.23 8.29 1.44
CA THR A 711 9.78 8.78 2.72
C THR A 711 10.97 7.92 3.17
N LEU A 712 10.87 6.59 3.11
CA LEU A 712 12.02 5.75 3.47
C LEU A 712 13.24 6.06 2.59
N LYS A 713 13.04 6.30 1.28
CA LYS A 713 14.11 6.75 0.38
C LYS A 713 14.73 8.09 0.78
N SER A 714 13.98 9.01 1.40
CA SER A 714 14.55 10.28 1.86
C SER A 714 15.48 10.13 3.05
N PHE A 715 15.40 9.02 3.79
CA PHE A 715 16.32 8.71 4.89
C PHE A 715 17.68 8.18 4.45
N VAL A 716 17.85 7.81 3.18
CA VAL A 716 19.11 7.27 2.68
C VAL A 716 20.17 8.37 2.60
N ARG A 717 21.06 8.41 3.59
CA ARG A 717 22.20 9.35 3.67
C ARG A 717 23.51 8.69 3.25
N ASN A 718 23.74 7.45 3.68
CA ASN A 718 24.91 6.66 3.28
C ASN A 718 24.49 5.61 2.25
N ARG A 719 24.88 5.81 0.99
CA ARG A 719 24.59 4.89 -0.11
C ARG A 719 25.31 3.53 0.00
N ALA A 720 26.39 3.43 0.77
CA ALA A 720 27.04 2.14 1.04
C ALA A 720 26.24 1.27 2.02
N HIS A 721 25.37 1.89 2.83
CA HIS A 721 24.53 1.23 3.83
C HIS A 721 23.10 1.80 3.81
N PRO A 722 22.35 1.61 2.71
CA PRO A 722 21.06 2.28 2.55
C PRO A 722 20.04 1.80 3.57
N GLU A 723 19.96 0.49 3.84
CA GLU A 723 19.04 -0.04 4.86
C GLU A 723 19.39 0.42 6.28
N GLY A 724 20.69 0.65 6.54
CA GLY A 724 21.14 1.27 7.79
C GLY A 724 20.62 2.68 7.93
N SER A 725 20.80 3.47 6.88
CA SER A 725 20.32 4.86 6.86
C SER A 725 18.80 4.95 7.03
N ILE A 726 18.05 4.06 6.35
CA ILE A 726 16.59 3.98 6.47
C ILE A 726 16.18 3.67 7.90
N ALA A 727 16.77 2.63 8.50
CA ALA A 727 16.40 2.21 9.84
C ALA A 727 16.66 3.29 10.88
N GLU A 728 17.82 3.94 10.83
CA GLU A 728 18.16 5.05 11.73
C GLU A 728 17.25 6.27 11.52
N GLY A 729 16.90 6.59 10.26
CA GLY A 729 15.99 7.69 9.96
C GLY A 729 14.53 7.43 10.34
N PHE A 730 14.12 6.16 10.44
CA PHE A 730 12.76 5.75 10.80
C PHE A 730 12.49 5.79 12.32
N LEU A 731 13.51 5.58 13.16
CA LEU A 731 13.35 5.56 14.63
C LEU A 731 12.56 6.75 15.21
N PRO A 732 12.84 8.03 14.85
CA PRO A 732 12.10 9.17 15.37
C PRO A 732 10.65 9.29 14.90
N MET A 733 10.26 8.68 13.77
CA MET A 733 8.89 8.80 13.24
C MET A 733 7.85 8.03 14.05
N ASN A 734 8.31 7.07 14.85
CA ASN A 734 7.48 6.26 15.73
C ASN A 734 7.59 6.67 17.20
N VAL A 735 8.40 7.69 17.51
CA VAL A 735 8.31 8.33 18.82
C VAL A 735 7.01 9.07 18.86
#